data_AF-A0A7E6E5G3-F1
#
_entry.id   AF-A0A7E6E5G3-F1
#
_cell.length_a   1.000
_cell.length_b   1.000
_cell.length_c   1.000
_cell.angle_alpha   90.00
_cell.angle_beta   90.00
_cell.angle_gamma   90.00
#
_symmetry.space_group_name_H-M   'P 1'
#
loop_
_entity.id
_entity.type
_entity.pdbx_description
1 polymer ?
#
loop_
_entity_poly.entity_id
_entity_poly.type
_entity_poly.pdbx_seq_one_letter_code
_entity_poly.pdbx_strand_id
1 'polypeptide(L)'
;MEALLEGIQNRGRDGGFLTSCEAELQELMKQIDIMVAHKKSEWEGQTHALETCLDIREQELKTLRGQLDIKHKEVGILRQQVEELEKVKQEMAMDYKQELKKLHEELGKLKRSYEKLQKKQIKDFRGNTKNHREDRSEIERLTGKIEEFRQKSLDWEKQRLIYQQQLSSLEAQRKALAEQSEIIQAQLANRKQKLESVELSRQSEIQHLSSQLERANDTICANEMEIERLTMKVNDLVGTNVTVMQEQRQKEEKLRESEKLLEVLQEEKRQLKAALHSQENVIHEANMQKEKLQAKLKATDTQHTVEAIRSPEESQTERRYSSREQDLDHVLSPLDLTHTSEELLQAEVTRLESSLESVSTTCKQLSQELMEKYEELKKVEAHNNEYRTEIKKLKEQILQADQSYSSALEGMKMEISRLTQELHQRDITIASAKTSSFDMEKRLKAEMQKAEKKAVEHKDILDQLESLKLENRRLSEMVTKLELGLHEAKEISIADLQENYIETLNKLVSENQQLQRDLMDTKSKLEISTQMCKKNHDVLLKPTHSRAPEFKKTEFNLLSRPSHGQHRRGGGKTELYKTGLSSSPRGRAPGSVEPVLRVLSPLSVHISSCSSSISLPSNFLYKTQSLPSLLDPNEAIFSDSISESINDQEEFMSSCPFPVSPLGSIATRFLEEEELRSHHILERLDAHIEELKRESEKTVKQFTALK
;
A
#
# COMPACT_ATOMS: atom_id res chain seq x y z
N MET A 1 -11.93 47.64 -40.34
CA MET A 1 -11.49 48.65 -39.36
C MET A 1 -11.15 49.98 -40.03
N GLU A 2 -10.39 50.02 -41.13
CA GLU A 2 -10.05 51.30 -41.80
C GLU A 2 -11.28 52.07 -42.32
N ALA A 3 -12.26 51.40 -42.94
CA ALA A 3 -13.50 52.05 -43.40
C ALA A 3 -14.33 52.74 -42.28
N LEU A 4 -14.19 52.32 -41.01
CA LEU A 4 -14.87 52.95 -39.88
C LEU A 4 -14.16 54.24 -39.41
N LEU A 5 -12.88 54.44 -39.76
CA LEU A 5 -12.15 55.67 -39.46
C LEU A 5 -12.41 56.75 -40.52
N GLU A 6 -12.58 56.35 -41.78
CA GLU A 6 -12.82 57.27 -42.91
C GLU A 6 -14.21 57.93 -42.84
N GLY A 7 -15.23 57.21 -42.38
CA GLY A 7 -16.58 57.77 -42.14
C GLY A 7 -16.64 58.85 -41.05
N ILE A 8 -15.75 58.79 -40.04
CA ILE A 8 -15.69 59.77 -38.95
C ILE A 8 -15.01 61.07 -39.43
N GLN A 9 -14.01 60.97 -40.30
CA GLN A 9 -13.24 62.14 -40.76
C GLN A 9 -14.03 63.06 -41.72
N ASN A 10 -15.02 62.50 -42.44
CA ASN A 10 -15.85 63.25 -43.38
C ASN A 10 -17.07 63.97 -42.76
N ARG A 11 -17.43 63.71 -41.50
CA ARG A 11 -18.49 64.46 -40.77
C ARG A 11 -18.03 65.82 -40.19
N GLY A 12 -16.81 66.25 -40.47
CA GLY A 12 -16.25 67.52 -39.97
C GLY A 12 -16.72 68.81 -40.68
N ARG A 13 -17.57 68.72 -41.71
CA ARG A 13 -18.08 69.87 -42.48
C ARG A 13 -19.56 69.71 -42.84
N ASP A 14 -20.44 69.84 -41.84
CA ASP A 14 -21.51 70.84 -41.88
C ASP A 14 -22.26 70.89 -40.54
N GLY A 15 -22.67 72.10 -40.15
CA GLY A 15 -23.30 72.35 -38.86
C GLY A 15 -24.76 71.88 -38.82
N GLY A 16 -24.97 70.61 -38.51
CA GLY A 16 -26.28 70.04 -38.19
C GLY A 16 -26.31 69.54 -36.75
N PHE A 17 -27.30 69.99 -35.95
CA PHE A 17 -27.52 69.49 -34.60
C PHE A 17 -27.77 67.98 -34.63
N LEU A 18 -26.80 67.18 -34.15
CA LEU A 18 -27.05 65.78 -33.81
C LEU A 18 -28.13 65.78 -32.73
N THR A 19 -29.27 65.14 -33.02
CA THR A 19 -30.31 64.90 -32.03
C THR A 19 -29.72 64.03 -30.92
N SER A 20 -30.09 64.26 -29.65
CA SER A 20 -29.37 63.65 -28.52
C SER A 20 -29.31 62.11 -28.61
N CYS A 21 -30.35 61.51 -29.16
CA CYS A 21 -30.44 60.08 -29.47
C CYS A 21 -29.26 59.53 -30.30
N GLU A 22 -28.71 60.25 -31.28
CA GLU A 22 -27.60 59.74 -32.10
C GLU A 22 -26.29 59.69 -31.31
N ALA A 23 -26.06 60.67 -30.42
CA ALA A 23 -24.90 60.68 -29.53
C ALA A 23 -25.04 59.64 -28.39
N GLU A 24 -26.24 59.49 -27.82
CA GLU A 24 -26.54 58.46 -26.81
C GLU A 24 -26.33 57.05 -27.38
N LEU A 25 -26.73 56.81 -28.63
CA LEU A 25 -26.55 55.51 -29.29
C LEU A 25 -25.08 55.19 -29.59
N GLN A 26 -24.29 56.19 -30.00
CA GLN A 26 -22.84 56.03 -30.20
C GLN A 26 -22.09 55.72 -28.90
N GLU A 27 -22.45 56.37 -27.79
CA GLU A 27 -21.84 56.08 -26.49
C GLU A 27 -22.26 54.70 -25.96
N LEU A 28 -23.51 54.27 -26.19
CA LEU A 28 -23.95 52.90 -25.92
C LEU A 28 -23.17 51.85 -26.73
N MET A 29 -22.97 52.07 -28.03
CA MET A 29 -22.15 51.17 -28.87
C MET A 29 -20.72 51.07 -28.33
N LYS A 30 -20.09 52.20 -27.99
CA LYS A 30 -18.74 52.25 -27.41
C LYS A 30 -18.66 51.53 -26.06
N GLN A 31 -19.70 51.61 -25.21
CA GLN A 31 -19.77 50.85 -23.96
C GLN A 31 -19.90 49.35 -24.22
N ILE A 32 -20.68 48.94 -25.22
CA ILE A 32 -20.78 47.55 -25.67
C ILE A 32 -19.42 47.05 -26.19
N ASP A 33 -18.72 47.82 -27.02
CA ASP A 33 -17.40 47.45 -27.56
C ASP A 33 -16.36 47.27 -26.44
N ILE A 34 -16.34 48.19 -25.45
CA ILE A 34 -15.46 48.08 -24.26
C ILE A 34 -15.82 46.84 -23.44
N MET A 35 -17.12 46.56 -23.22
CA MET A 35 -17.58 45.38 -22.48
C MET A 35 -17.22 44.07 -23.20
N VAL A 36 -17.40 44.02 -24.53
CA VAL A 36 -17.05 42.87 -25.36
C VAL A 36 -15.54 42.66 -25.39
N ALA A 37 -14.75 43.72 -25.52
CA ALA A 37 -13.29 43.65 -25.45
C ALA A 37 -12.81 43.16 -24.07
N HIS A 38 -13.39 43.66 -22.97
CA HIS A 38 -13.09 43.18 -21.63
C HIS A 38 -13.44 41.70 -21.46
N LYS A 39 -14.65 41.28 -21.85
CA LYS A 39 -15.07 39.87 -21.74
C LYS A 39 -14.26 38.94 -22.64
N LYS A 40 -13.86 39.40 -23.83
CA LYS A 40 -12.92 38.68 -24.69
C LYS A 40 -11.57 38.50 -24.01
N SER A 41 -10.97 39.56 -23.46
CA SER A 41 -9.69 39.48 -22.75
C SER A 41 -9.76 38.61 -21.49
N GLU A 42 -10.89 38.61 -20.78
CA GLU A 42 -11.15 37.76 -19.62
C GLU A 42 -11.20 36.28 -20.02
N TRP A 43 -11.91 35.94 -21.11
CA TRP A 43 -11.94 34.57 -21.65
C TRP A 43 -10.60 34.14 -22.24
N GLU A 44 -9.88 35.01 -22.94
CA GLU A 44 -8.53 34.74 -23.42
C GLU A 44 -7.60 34.43 -22.24
N GLY A 45 -7.62 35.23 -21.16
CA GLY A 45 -6.85 34.96 -19.95
C GLY A 45 -7.22 33.64 -19.26
N GLN A 46 -8.51 33.31 -19.19
CA GLN A 46 -8.98 32.02 -18.66
C GLN A 46 -8.51 30.83 -19.52
N THR A 47 -8.58 30.95 -20.84
CA THR A 47 -8.09 29.91 -21.77
C THR A 47 -6.59 29.69 -21.62
N HIS A 48 -5.77 30.74 -21.66
CA HIS A 48 -4.31 30.62 -21.49
C HIS A 48 -3.92 30.01 -20.12
N ALA A 49 -4.66 30.34 -19.05
CA ALA A 49 -4.44 29.75 -17.74
C ALA A 49 -4.80 28.25 -17.70
N LEU A 50 -5.87 27.84 -18.39
CA LEU A 50 -6.25 26.43 -18.52
C LEU A 50 -5.26 25.64 -19.40
N GLU A 51 -4.81 26.22 -20.50
CA GLU A 51 -3.77 25.65 -21.38
C GLU A 51 -2.46 25.43 -20.60
N THR A 52 -1.97 26.46 -19.89
CA THR A 52 -0.76 26.35 -19.04
C THR A 52 -0.93 25.27 -17.97
N CYS A 53 -2.11 25.14 -17.36
CA CYS A 53 -2.40 24.11 -16.38
C CYS A 53 -2.38 22.71 -17.01
N LEU A 54 -2.92 22.56 -18.23
CA LEU A 54 -2.92 21.31 -18.99
C LEU A 54 -1.50 20.88 -19.36
N ASP A 55 -0.67 21.80 -19.87
CA ASP A 55 0.73 21.54 -20.22
C ASP A 55 1.54 21.01 -19.01
N ILE A 56 1.37 21.65 -17.84
CA ILE A 56 2.00 21.20 -16.59
C ILE A 56 1.55 19.78 -16.25
N ARG A 57 0.24 19.48 -16.34
CA ARG A 57 -0.29 18.12 -16.08
C ARG A 57 0.21 17.09 -17.08
N GLU A 58 0.35 17.44 -18.35
CA GLU A 58 0.89 16.53 -19.37
C GLU A 58 2.38 16.24 -19.12
N GLN A 59 3.16 17.24 -18.70
CA GLN A 59 4.56 17.06 -18.31
C GLN A 59 4.72 16.24 -17.02
N GLU A 60 3.85 16.42 -16.02
CA GLU A 60 3.77 15.56 -14.83
C GLU A 60 3.47 14.10 -15.23
N LEU A 61 2.46 13.87 -16.07
CA LEU A 61 2.07 12.54 -16.56
C LEU A 61 3.19 11.87 -17.36
N LYS A 62 3.89 12.62 -18.22
CA LYS A 62 5.07 12.12 -18.97
C LYS A 62 6.19 11.69 -18.01
N THR A 63 6.43 12.48 -16.97
CA THR A 63 7.43 12.18 -15.94
C THR A 63 7.06 10.93 -15.13
N LEU A 64 5.80 10.80 -14.71
CA LEU A 64 5.30 9.64 -13.97
C LEU A 64 5.31 8.36 -14.82
N ARG A 65 4.98 8.42 -16.11
CA ARG A 65 5.13 7.30 -17.04
C ARG A 65 6.59 6.82 -17.12
N GLY A 66 7.54 7.75 -17.27
CA GLY A 66 8.97 7.41 -17.29
C GLY A 66 9.46 6.74 -15.99
N GLN A 67 8.99 7.21 -14.82
CA GLN A 67 9.29 6.55 -13.54
C GLN A 67 8.67 5.15 -13.44
N LEU A 68 7.44 4.98 -13.95
CA LEU A 68 6.74 3.69 -13.97
C LEU A 68 7.48 2.68 -14.86
N ASP A 69 8.00 3.08 -16.01
CA ASP A 69 8.78 2.22 -16.90
C ASP A 69 10.11 1.78 -16.26
N ILE A 70 10.79 2.67 -15.55
CA ILE A 70 12.00 2.32 -14.76
C ILE A 70 11.64 1.27 -13.70
N LYS A 71 10.53 1.45 -12.98
CA LYS A 71 10.07 0.49 -11.96
C LYS A 71 9.65 -0.86 -12.55
N HIS A 72 9.07 -0.89 -13.75
CA HIS A 72 8.81 -2.15 -14.46
C HIS A 72 10.11 -2.89 -14.83
N LYS A 73 11.15 -2.17 -15.30
CA LYS A 73 12.46 -2.76 -15.60
C LYS A 73 13.13 -3.33 -14.34
N GLU A 74 13.12 -2.59 -13.23
CA GLU A 74 13.63 -3.02 -11.93
C GLU A 74 12.91 -4.28 -11.42
N VAL A 75 11.57 -4.31 -11.48
CA VAL A 75 10.77 -5.48 -11.13
C VAL A 75 11.07 -6.68 -12.05
N GLY A 76 11.35 -6.44 -13.34
CA GLY A 76 11.80 -7.49 -14.27
C GLY A 76 13.10 -8.14 -13.84
N ILE A 77 14.12 -7.33 -13.52
CA ILE A 77 15.43 -7.80 -13.05
C ILE A 77 15.29 -8.58 -11.73
N LEU A 78 14.51 -8.05 -10.78
CA LEU A 78 14.27 -8.73 -9.48
C LEU A 78 13.55 -10.08 -9.65
N ARG A 79 12.61 -10.18 -10.60
CA ARG A 79 11.95 -11.46 -10.92
C ARG A 79 12.93 -12.48 -11.48
N GLN A 80 13.81 -12.07 -12.40
CA GLN A 80 14.85 -12.94 -12.94
C GLN A 80 15.80 -13.44 -11.85
N GLN A 81 16.29 -12.55 -10.98
CA GLN A 81 17.16 -12.92 -9.85
C GLN A 81 16.48 -13.91 -8.89
N VAL A 82 15.18 -13.74 -8.60
CA VAL A 82 14.43 -14.70 -7.77
C VAL A 82 14.30 -16.06 -8.46
N GLU A 83 14.06 -16.10 -9.78
CA GLU A 83 13.99 -17.34 -10.54
C GLU A 83 15.35 -18.08 -10.58
N GLU A 84 16.44 -17.35 -10.77
CA GLU A 84 17.81 -17.89 -10.75
C GLU A 84 18.18 -18.43 -9.37
N LEU A 85 17.89 -17.68 -8.29
CA LEU A 85 18.10 -18.15 -6.92
C LEU A 85 17.26 -19.40 -6.60
N GLU A 86 16.05 -19.51 -7.14
CA GLU A 86 15.20 -20.69 -6.93
C GLU A 86 15.73 -21.92 -7.70
N LYS A 87 16.26 -21.73 -8.92
CA LYS A 87 16.98 -22.79 -9.66
C LYS A 87 18.20 -23.29 -8.87
N VAL A 88 19.05 -22.39 -8.38
CA VAL A 88 20.24 -22.76 -7.57
C VAL A 88 19.86 -23.51 -6.30
N LYS A 89 18.77 -23.12 -5.61
CA LYS A 89 18.26 -23.88 -4.45
C LYS A 89 17.77 -25.28 -4.85
N GLN A 90 17.09 -25.41 -5.99
CA GLN A 90 16.62 -26.71 -6.46
C GLN A 90 17.78 -27.64 -6.83
N GLU A 91 18.81 -27.13 -7.49
CA GLU A 91 20.05 -27.86 -7.80
C GLU A 91 20.75 -28.31 -6.51
N MET A 92 21.00 -27.40 -5.56
CA MET A 92 21.60 -27.73 -4.26
C MET A 92 20.77 -28.77 -3.48
N ALA A 93 19.43 -28.69 -3.55
CA ALA A 93 18.55 -29.69 -2.94
C ALA A 93 18.58 -31.05 -3.66
N MET A 94 18.91 -31.11 -4.95
CA MET A 94 19.18 -32.37 -5.67
C MET A 94 20.53 -32.96 -5.26
N ASP A 95 21.57 -32.15 -5.12
CA ASP A 95 22.89 -32.58 -4.66
C ASP A 95 22.83 -33.20 -3.26
N TYR A 96 22.20 -32.52 -2.29
CA TYR A 96 22.02 -33.07 -0.95
C TYR A 96 21.18 -34.36 -0.93
N LYS A 97 20.16 -34.50 -1.80
CA LYS A 97 19.43 -35.77 -1.97
C LYS A 97 20.35 -36.88 -2.51
N GLN A 98 21.27 -36.55 -3.42
CA GLN A 98 22.22 -37.50 -3.98
C GLN A 98 23.27 -37.92 -2.93
N GLU A 99 23.78 -37.00 -2.11
CA GLU A 99 24.68 -37.32 -1.00
C GLU A 99 24.01 -38.17 0.08
N LEU A 100 22.79 -37.83 0.50
CA LEU A 100 21.99 -38.65 1.41
C LEU A 100 21.80 -40.08 0.88
N LYS A 101 21.58 -40.25 -0.42
CA LYS A 101 21.49 -41.57 -1.06
C LYS A 101 22.81 -42.34 -0.99
N LYS A 102 23.95 -41.70 -1.31
CA LYS A 102 25.29 -42.30 -1.16
C LYS A 102 25.55 -42.74 0.29
N LEU A 103 25.25 -41.88 1.27
CA LEU A 103 25.40 -42.20 2.70
C LEU A 103 24.49 -43.37 3.14
N HIS A 104 23.26 -43.45 2.62
CA HIS A 104 22.37 -44.56 2.89
C HIS A 104 22.88 -45.90 2.31
N GLU A 105 23.46 -45.87 1.11
CA GLU A 105 24.10 -47.03 0.49
C GLU A 105 25.34 -47.50 1.29
N GLU A 106 26.18 -46.58 1.76
CA GLU A 106 27.33 -46.88 2.64
C GLU A 106 26.89 -47.42 4.00
N LEU A 107 25.87 -46.83 4.64
CA LEU A 107 25.27 -47.36 5.87
C LEU A 107 24.75 -48.80 5.65
N GLY A 108 24.13 -49.05 4.49
CA GLY A 108 23.71 -50.39 4.08
C GLY A 108 24.87 -51.37 3.87
N LYS A 109 26.02 -50.92 3.36
CA LYS A 109 27.25 -51.72 3.26
C LYS A 109 27.83 -52.02 4.65
N LEU A 110 27.93 -51.00 5.51
CA LEU A 110 28.44 -51.10 6.87
C LEU A 110 27.60 -52.07 7.71
N LYS A 111 26.26 -51.96 7.68
CA LYS A 111 25.33 -52.89 8.36
C LYS A 111 25.58 -54.34 7.94
N ARG A 112 25.67 -54.61 6.63
CA ARG A 112 26.00 -55.96 6.10
C ARG A 112 27.39 -56.44 6.54
N SER A 113 28.37 -55.55 6.68
CA SER A 113 29.70 -55.91 7.19
C SER A 113 29.67 -56.26 8.69
N TYR A 114 28.89 -55.52 9.49
CA TYR A 114 28.70 -55.76 10.91
C TYR A 114 27.97 -57.09 11.16
N GLU A 115 26.89 -57.38 10.42
CA GLU A 115 26.19 -58.66 10.48
C GLU A 115 27.10 -59.86 10.13
N LYS A 116 28.03 -59.68 9.17
CA LYS A 116 29.06 -60.69 8.85
C LYS A 116 30.05 -60.86 10.00
N LEU A 117 30.53 -59.76 10.59
CA LEU A 117 31.47 -59.80 11.71
C LEU A 117 30.85 -60.43 12.96
N GLN A 118 29.60 -60.10 13.29
CA GLN A 118 28.85 -60.69 14.39
C GLN A 118 28.68 -62.21 14.21
N LYS A 119 28.32 -62.66 12.99
CA LYS A 119 28.26 -64.09 12.66
C LYS A 119 29.62 -64.77 12.76
N LYS A 120 30.71 -64.07 12.43
CA LYS A 120 32.08 -64.56 12.62
C LYS A 120 32.45 -64.66 14.10
N GLN A 121 32.18 -63.63 14.90
CA GLN A 121 32.46 -63.64 16.36
C GLN A 121 31.76 -64.79 17.08
N ILE A 122 30.50 -65.09 16.73
CA ILE A 122 29.75 -66.24 17.27
C ILE A 122 30.37 -67.59 16.85
N LYS A 123 31.04 -67.63 15.70
CA LYS A 123 31.77 -68.81 15.21
C LYS A 123 33.13 -68.96 15.88
N ASP A 124 33.86 -67.85 16.04
CA ASP A 124 35.20 -67.80 16.64
C ASP A 124 35.15 -68.08 18.16
N PHE A 125 34.09 -67.65 18.87
CA PHE A 125 33.84 -68.02 20.29
C PHE A 125 33.64 -69.52 20.52
N ARG A 126 33.34 -70.30 19.47
CA ARG A 126 33.20 -71.76 19.55
C ARG A 126 34.54 -72.49 19.32
N GLY A 127 35.61 -71.78 18.96
CA GLY A 127 36.92 -72.40 18.76
C GLY A 127 38.04 -71.43 18.45
N ASN A 128 38.69 -70.88 19.49
CA ASN A 128 40.15 -70.81 19.50
C ASN A 128 40.71 -70.73 20.92
N THR A 129 41.80 -71.45 21.18
CA THR A 129 42.68 -71.23 22.35
C THR A 129 44.12 -71.12 21.86
N LYS A 130 44.87 -70.17 22.46
CA LYS A 130 46.25 -69.73 22.10
C LYS A 130 46.31 -68.86 20.84
N ASN A 131 47.00 -67.71 20.95
CA ASN A 131 47.79 -67.08 19.86
C ASN A 131 48.58 -65.84 20.35
N HIS A 132 49.53 -66.02 21.28
CA HIS A 132 50.33 -64.91 21.85
C HIS A 132 51.33 -64.24 20.86
N ARG A 133 51.31 -64.63 19.57
CA ARG A 133 52.02 -63.98 18.47
C ARG A 133 51.11 -63.00 17.71
N GLU A 134 49.81 -63.24 17.70
CA GLU A 134 48.82 -62.35 17.07
C GLU A 134 48.63 -61.08 17.90
N ASP A 135 48.70 -61.19 19.24
CA ASP A 135 48.61 -60.05 20.17
C ASP A 135 49.57 -58.90 19.82
N ARG A 136 50.81 -59.20 19.37
CA ARG A 136 51.77 -58.13 19.02
C ARG A 136 51.35 -57.37 17.75
N SER A 137 50.96 -58.10 16.69
CA SER A 137 50.43 -57.50 15.47
C SER A 137 49.06 -56.84 15.67
N GLU A 138 48.26 -57.34 16.60
CA GLU A 138 46.96 -56.79 16.97
C GLU A 138 47.12 -55.49 17.77
N ILE A 139 48.07 -55.43 18.71
CA ILE A 139 48.48 -54.19 19.39
C ILE A 139 48.97 -53.17 18.36
N GLU A 140 49.83 -53.54 17.42
CA GLU A 140 50.35 -52.63 16.39
C GLU A 140 49.23 -52.11 15.48
N ARG A 141 48.29 -52.99 15.08
CA ARG A 141 47.08 -52.64 14.32
C ARG A 141 46.10 -51.74 15.11
N LEU A 142 45.95 -51.97 16.41
CA LEU A 142 45.11 -51.14 17.29
C LEU A 142 45.75 -49.77 17.56
N THR A 143 47.07 -49.71 17.75
CA THR A 143 47.83 -48.45 17.84
C THR A 143 47.68 -47.62 16.58
N GLY A 144 47.84 -48.22 15.39
CA GLY A 144 47.57 -47.53 14.12
C GLY A 144 46.15 -46.98 14.02
N LYS A 145 45.15 -47.74 14.48
CA LYS A 145 43.75 -47.31 14.48
C LYS A 145 43.44 -46.22 15.51
N ILE A 146 44.14 -46.21 16.66
CA ILE A 146 44.08 -45.11 17.63
C ILE A 146 44.66 -43.83 17.00
N GLU A 147 45.76 -43.93 16.26
CA GLU A 147 46.37 -42.79 15.58
C GLU A 147 45.50 -42.24 14.44
N GLU A 148 44.82 -43.11 13.68
CA GLU A 148 43.77 -42.67 12.74
C GLU A 148 42.65 -41.89 13.43
N PHE A 149 42.21 -42.32 14.62
CA PHE A 149 41.17 -41.61 15.38
C PHE A 149 41.70 -40.28 15.95
N ARG A 150 42.96 -40.19 16.36
CA ARG A 150 43.60 -38.91 16.73
C ARG A 150 43.62 -37.95 15.56
N GLN A 151 44.07 -38.40 14.38
CA GLN A 151 44.09 -37.58 13.18
C GLN A 151 42.69 -37.10 12.80
N LYS A 152 41.70 -37.99 12.78
CA LYS A 152 40.28 -37.63 12.55
C LYS A 152 39.77 -36.62 13.59
N SER A 153 40.14 -36.77 14.85
CA SER A 153 39.78 -35.81 15.90
C SER A 153 40.39 -34.42 15.66
N LEU A 154 41.65 -34.35 15.21
CA LEU A 154 42.29 -33.08 14.84
C LEU A 154 41.65 -32.44 13.61
N ASP A 155 41.22 -33.24 12.64
CA ASP A 155 40.58 -32.73 11.43
C ASP A 155 39.12 -32.27 11.70
N TRP A 156 38.38 -32.95 12.58
CA TRP A 156 37.10 -32.44 13.10
C TRP A 156 37.27 -31.16 13.93
N GLU A 157 38.36 -31.04 14.70
CA GLU A 157 38.65 -29.82 15.47
C GLU A 157 38.94 -28.62 14.53
N LYS A 158 39.71 -28.83 13.46
CA LYS A 158 39.92 -27.82 12.41
C LYS A 158 38.60 -27.41 11.75
N GLN A 159 37.74 -28.36 11.40
CA GLN A 159 36.42 -28.07 10.83
C GLN A 159 35.54 -27.28 11.81
N ARG A 160 35.53 -27.64 13.09
CA ARG A 160 34.84 -26.89 14.15
C ARG A 160 35.31 -25.44 14.23
N LEU A 161 36.62 -25.21 14.20
CA LEU A 161 37.22 -23.87 14.19
C LEU A 161 36.81 -23.04 12.95
N ILE A 162 36.80 -23.66 11.76
CA ILE A 162 36.35 -23.01 10.52
C ILE A 162 34.87 -22.62 10.62
N TYR A 163 34.00 -23.53 11.06
CA TYR A 163 32.57 -23.20 11.25
C TYR A 163 32.35 -22.15 12.34
N GLN A 164 33.11 -22.19 13.43
CA GLN A 164 33.04 -21.17 14.48
C GLN A 164 33.46 -19.78 13.96
N GLN A 165 34.49 -19.71 13.11
CA GLN A 165 34.90 -18.47 12.46
C GLN A 165 33.82 -17.97 11.48
N GLN A 166 33.25 -18.85 10.65
CA GLN A 166 32.14 -18.51 9.75
C GLN A 166 30.92 -17.99 10.51
N LEU A 167 30.51 -18.66 11.60
CA LEU A 167 29.42 -18.21 12.47
C LEU A 167 29.72 -16.85 13.10
N SER A 168 30.96 -16.59 13.54
CA SER A 168 31.35 -15.27 14.08
C SER A 168 31.28 -14.16 13.03
N SER A 169 31.63 -14.45 11.77
CA SER A 169 31.54 -13.50 10.65
C SER A 169 30.09 -13.20 10.28
N LEU A 170 29.24 -14.24 10.19
CA LEU A 170 27.81 -14.09 9.93
C LEU A 170 27.10 -13.35 11.07
N GLU A 171 27.47 -13.61 12.33
CA GLU A 171 26.93 -12.89 13.49
C GLU A 171 27.36 -11.42 13.51
N ALA A 172 28.59 -11.10 13.09
CA ALA A 172 29.04 -9.72 12.90
C ALA A 172 28.28 -9.00 11.77
N GLN A 173 28.08 -9.67 10.63
CA GLN A 173 27.26 -9.14 9.52
C GLN A 173 25.81 -8.92 9.94
N ARG A 174 25.21 -9.85 10.70
CA ARG A 174 23.86 -9.73 11.25
C ARG A 174 23.72 -8.51 12.16
N LYS A 175 24.73 -8.23 12.99
CA LYS A 175 24.75 -7.04 13.86
C LYS A 175 24.88 -5.74 13.08
N ALA A 176 25.81 -5.66 12.12
CA ALA A 176 25.94 -4.48 11.25
C ALA A 176 24.65 -4.17 10.47
N LEU A 177 23.95 -5.20 9.97
CA LEU A 177 22.65 -5.04 9.32
C LEU A 177 21.54 -4.59 10.29
N ALA A 178 21.55 -5.06 11.54
CA ALA A 178 20.63 -4.60 12.58
C ALA A 178 20.87 -3.12 12.94
N GLU A 179 22.13 -2.72 13.13
CA GLU A 179 22.53 -1.32 13.38
C GLU A 179 22.11 -0.40 12.21
N GLN A 180 22.30 -0.83 10.95
CA GLN A 180 21.79 -0.10 9.78
C GLN A 180 20.26 0.02 9.78
N SER A 181 19.54 -1.05 10.13
CA SER A 181 18.08 -1.05 10.24
C SER A 181 17.60 -0.07 11.32
N GLU A 182 18.27 -0.01 12.47
CA GLU A 182 17.96 0.95 13.54
C GLU A 182 18.19 2.40 13.10
N ILE A 183 19.30 2.68 12.40
CA ILE A 183 19.58 4.01 11.82
C ILE A 183 18.49 4.43 10.83
N ILE A 184 18.11 3.55 9.90
CA ILE A 184 17.05 3.82 8.93
C ILE A 184 15.72 4.08 9.65
N GLN A 185 15.37 3.28 10.66
CA GLN A 185 14.14 3.44 11.44
C GLN A 185 14.13 4.78 12.22
N ALA A 186 15.26 5.20 12.80
CA ALA A 186 15.40 6.49 13.46
C ALA A 186 15.27 7.67 12.48
N GLN A 187 15.87 7.56 11.28
CA GLN A 187 15.69 8.58 10.23
C GLN A 187 14.24 8.69 9.74
N LEU A 188 13.55 7.56 9.58
CA LEU A 188 12.13 7.53 9.20
C LEU A 188 11.24 8.15 10.30
N ALA A 189 11.52 7.87 11.58
CA ALA A 189 10.83 8.52 12.69
C ALA A 189 11.04 10.05 12.71
N ASN A 190 12.28 10.51 12.47
CA ASN A 190 12.57 11.95 12.39
C ASN A 190 11.88 12.63 11.19
N ARG A 191 11.87 11.98 10.01
CA ARG A 191 11.13 12.46 8.83
C ARG A 191 9.63 12.52 9.09
N LYS A 192 9.06 11.52 9.76
CA LYS A 192 7.64 11.49 10.16
C LYS A 192 7.30 12.66 11.09
N GLN A 193 8.08 12.87 12.15
CA GLN A 193 7.86 13.99 13.09
C GLN A 193 7.94 15.36 12.40
N LYS A 194 8.89 15.54 11.47
CA LYS A 194 8.99 16.76 10.66
C LYS A 194 7.74 16.95 9.78
N LEU A 195 7.27 15.90 9.11
CA LEU A 195 6.05 15.95 8.30
C LEU A 195 4.84 16.35 9.14
N GLU A 196 4.62 15.70 10.29
CA GLU A 196 3.53 16.01 11.22
C GLU A 196 3.59 17.47 11.70
N SER A 197 4.79 18.01 11.98
CA SER A 197 4.93 19.42 12.37
C SER A 197 4.57 20.42 11.26
N VAL A 198 4.92 20.10 10.00
CA VAL A 198 4.57 20.92 8.82
C VAL A 198 3.07 20.81 8.52
N GLU A 199 2.49 19.62 8.70
CA GLU A 199 1.06 19.40 8.51
C GLU A 199 0.22 20.15 9.54
N LEU A 200 0.59 20.12 10.83
CA LEU A 200 -0.06 20.94 11.86
C LEU A 200 0.05 22.45 11.57
N SER A 201 1.22 22.92 11.10
CA SER A 201 1.38 24.32 10.69
C SER A 201 0.42 24.69 9.56
N ARG A 202 0.36 23.87 8.50
CA ARG A 202 -0.55 24.08 7.36
C ARG A 202 -2.03 24.02 7.78
N GLN A 203 -2.41 23.10 8.65
CA GLN A 203 -3.77 23.03 9.19
C GLN A 203 -4.14 24.30 9.96
N SER A 204 -3.22 24.85 10.76
CA SER A 204 -3.45 26.12 11.47
C SER A 204 -3.55 27.33 10.54
N GLU A 205 -2.77 27.35 9.45
CA GLU A 205 -2.84 28.38 8.41
C GLU A 205 -4.15 28.33 7.63
N ILE A 206 -4.59 27.13 7.22
CA ILE A 206 -5.89 26.90 6.58
C ILE A 206 -7.02 27.38 7.49
N GLN A 207 -7.03 26.99 8.78
CA GLN A 207 -8.03 27.46 9.74
C GLN A 207 -8.05 28.99 9.87
N HIS A 208 -6.87 29.62 9.98
CA HIS A 208 -6.75 31.07 10.05
C HIS A 208 -7.29 31.78 8.80
N LEU A 209 -7.01 31.26 7.60
CA LEU A 209 -7.55 31.76 6.34
C LEU A 209 -9.07 31.53 6.23
N SER A 210 -9.58 30.37 6.67
CA SER A 210 -11.02 30.09 6.73
C SER A 210 -11.75 31.08 7.64
N SER A 211 -11.22 31.35 8.84
CA SER A 211 -11.79 32.36 9.76
C SER A 211 -11.56 33.81 9.31
N GLN A 212 -10.68 34.08 8.34
CA GLN A 212 -10.64 35.38 7.65
C GLN A 212 -11.74 35.48 6.60
N LEU A 213 -11.92 34.43 5.79
CA LEU A 213 -12.96 34.35 4.77
C LEU A 213 -14.36 34.42 5.37
N GLU A 214 -14.62 33.73 6.48
CA GLU A 214 -15.87 33.77 7.24
C GLU A 214 -16.22 35.20 7.66
N ARG A 215 -15.28 35.92 8.30
CA ARG A 215 -15.48 37.34 8.69
C ARG A 215 -15.68 38.28 7.51
N ALA A 216 -15.02 38.03 6.38
CA ALA A 216 -15.24 38.78 5.16
C ALA A 216 -16.65 38.52 4.59
N ASN A 217 -17.11 37.27 4.64
CA ASN A 217 -18.45 36.85 4.22
C ASN A 217 -19.54 37.46 5.12
N ASP A 218 -19.37 37.43 6.44
CA ASP A 218 -20.27 38.11 7.40
C ASP A 218 -20.39 39.62 7.09
N THR A 219 -19.26 40.25 6.71
CA THR A 219 -19.23 41.66 6.31
C THR A 219 -19.97 41.90 5.00
N ILE A 220 -19.89 40.97 4.04
CA ILE A 220 -20.65 41.02 2.79
C ILE A 220 -22.15 40.88 3.09
N CYS A 221 -22.57 39.89 3.87
CA CYS A 221 -23.98 39.71 4.25
C CYS A 221 -24.56 40.92 5.02
N ALA A 222 -23.74 41.58 5.85
CA ALA A 222 -24.14 42.83 6.50
C ALA A 222 -24.35 43.98 5.49
N ASN A 223 -23.50 44.09 4.47
CA ASN A 223 -23.64 45.06 3.39
C ASN A 223 -24.85 44.75 2.48
N GLU A 224 -25.11 43.47 2.18
CA GLU A 224 -26.29 43.03 1.41
C GLU A 224 -27.59 43.46 2.10
N MET A 225 -27.74 43.21 3.40
CA MET A 225 -28.90 43.67 4.18
C MET A 225 -29.05 45.20 4.17
N GLU A 226 -27.95 45.96 4.20
CA GLU A 226 -27.99 47.42 4.11
C GLU A 226 -28.37 47.92 2.70
N ILE A 227 -27.94 47.23 1.65
CA ILE A 227 -28.36 47.48 0.26
C ILE A 227 -29.86 47.20 0.08
N GLU A 228 -30.38 46.10 0.62
CA GLU A 228 -31.82 45.81 0.64
C GLU A 228 -32.59 46.91 1.39
N ARG A 229 -32.10 47.30 2.58
CA ARG A 229 -32.70 48.38 3.38
C ARG A 229 -32.68 49.73 2.68
N LEU A 230 -31.67 50.04 1.87
CA LEU A 230 -31.60 51.24 1.04
C LEU A 230 -32.55 51.13 -0.16
N THR A 231 -32.60 49.97 -0.82
CA THR A 231 -33.51 49.68 -1.94
C THR A 231 -34.97 49.87 -1.53
N MET A 232 -35.36 49.38 -0.35
CA MET A 232 -36.71 49.57 0.18
C MET A 232 -37.05 51.05 0.41
N LYS A 233 -36.12 51.85 0.98
CA LYS A 233 -36.29 53.31 1.10
C LYS A 233 -36.40 54.02 -0.25
N VAL A 234 -35.64 53.57 -1.27
CA VAL A 234 -35.76 54.12 -2.62
C VAL A 234 -37.13 53.82 -3.21
N ASN A 235 -37.65 52.59 -3.02
CA ASN A 235 -39.00 52.23 -3.47
C ASN A 235 -40.09 53.06 -2.77
N ASP A 236 -39.97 53.32 -1.46
CA ASP A 236 -40.89 54.19 -0.72
C ASP A 236 -40.83 55.64 -1.25
N LEU A 237 -39.63 56.16 -1.54
CA LEU A 237 -39.44 57.49 -2.12
C LEU A 237 -39.98 57.58 -3.56
N VAL A 238 -39.83 56.53 -4.36
CA VAL A 238 -40.43 56.45 -5.71
C VAL A 238 -41.96 56.41 -5.61
N GLY A 239 -42.52 55.61 -4.69
CA GLY A 239 -43.96 55.54 -4.45
C GLY A 239 -44.56 56.88 -4.04
N THR A 240 -43.92 57.58 -3.10
CA THR A 240 -44.34 58.94 -2.69
C THR A 240 -44.15 59.99 -3.80
N ASN A 241 -43.11 59.88 -4.63
CA ASN A 241 -42.94 60.75 -5.79
C ASN A 241 -44.09 60.55 -6.80
N VAL A 242 -44.46 59.30 -7.09
CA VAL A 242 -45.60 58.96 -7.97
C VAL A 242 -46.91 59.55 -7.44
N THR A 243 -47.19 59.49 -6.13
CA THR A 243 -48.42 60.10 -5.58
C THR A 243 -48.39 61.63 -5.67
N VAL A 244 -47.25 62.27 -5.37
CA VAL A 244 -47.09 63.73 -5.51
C VAL A 244 -47.26 64.18 -6.96
N MET A 245 -46.68 63.46 -7.93
CA MET A 245 -46.84 63.74 -9.36
C MET A 245 -48.30 63.58 -9.82
N GLN A 246 -49.04 62.63 -9.24
CA GLN A 246 -50.46 62.44 -9.55
C GLN A 246 -51.33 63.55 -8.93
N GLU A 247 -51.05 63.99 -7.70
CA GLU A 247 -51.71 65.16 -7.11
C GLU A 247 -51.42 66.44 -7.90
N GLN A 248 -50.19 66.62 -8.37
CA GLN A 248 -49.79 67.77 -9.17
C GLN A 248 -50.60 67.85 -10.47
N ARG A 249 -50.73 66.73 -11.19
CA ARG A 249 -51.60 66.65 -12.39
C ARG A 249 -53.06 66.99 -12.08
N GLN A 250 -53.61 66.50 -10.97
CA GLN A 250 -54.98 66.83 -10.57
C GLN A 250 -55.15 68.33 -10.22
N LYS A 251 -54.13 68.97 -9.64
CA LYS A 251 -54.13 70.42 -9.38
C LYS A 251 -54.06 71.22 -10.68
N GLU A 252 -53.24 70.78 -11.64
CA GLU A 252 -53.14 71.37 -12.99
C GLU A 252 -54.43 71.21 -13.80
N GLU A 253 -55.12 70.07 -13.69
CA GLU A 253 -56.42 69.85 -14.33
C GLU A 253 -57.50 70.77 -13.75
N LYS A 254 -57.62 70.85 -12.42
CA LYS A 254 -58.54 71.78 -11.75
C LYS A 254 -58.24 73.25 -12.04
N LEU A 255 -56.95 73.61 -12.14
CA LEU A 255 -56.54 74.96 -12.57
C LEU A 255 -57.06 75.25 -13.98
N ARG A 256 -56.84 74.33 -14.93
CA ARG A 256 -57.30 74.43 -16.31
C ARG A 256 -58.83 74.50 -16.44
N GLU A 257 -59.57 73.82 -15.56
CA GLU A 257 -61.03 73.95 -15.46
C GLU A 257 -61.45 75.33 -14.94
N SER A 258 -60.78 75.83 -13.90
CA SER A 258 -61.02 77.17 -13.36
C SER A 258 -60.67 78.28 -14.34
N GLU A 259 -59.63 78.11 -15.16
CA GLU A 259 -59.25 79.03 -16.24
C GLU A 259 -60.34 79.12 -17.31
N LYS A 260 -60.86 77.98 -17.77
CA LYS A 260 -62.00 77.94 -18.71
C LYS A 260 -63.25 78.61 -18.14
N LEU A 261 -63.56 78.40 -16.86
CA LEU A 261 -64.71 79.06 -16.22
C LEU A 261 -64.50 80.58 -16.15
N LEU A 262 -63.28 81.04 -15.86
CA LEU A 262 -62.94 82.46 -15.83
C LEU A 262 -63.03 83.09 -17.23
N GLU A 263 -62.63 82.38 -18.28
CA GLU A 263 -62.80 82.80 -19.68
C GLU A 263 -64.29 82.97 -20.03
N VAL A 264 -65.15 82.01 -19.66
CA VAL A 264 -66.61 82.12 -19.85
C VAL A 264 -67.18 83.33 -19.09
N LEU A 265 -66.83 83.53 -17.82
CA LEU A 265 -67.29 84.68 -17.03
C LEU A 265 -66.78 86.02 -17.58
N GLN A 266 -65.59 86.04 -18.18
CA GLN A 266 -65.04 87.22 -18.84
C GLN A 266 -65.78 87.54 -20.14
N GLU A 267 -66.18 86.51 -20.89
CA GLU A 267 -67.02 86.62 -22.08
C GLU A 267 -68.45 87.07 -21.74
N GLU A 268 -69.09 86.49 -20.72
CA GLU A 268 -70.38 86.96 -20.20
C GLU A 268 -70.32 88.43 -19.76
N LYS A 269 -69.27 88.82 -19.04
CA LYS A 269 -69.02 90.22 -18.65
C LYS A 269 -68.85 91.14 -19.86
N ARG A 270 -68.24 90.66 -20.96
CA ARG A 270 -68.12 91.40 -22.22
C ARG A 270 -69.48 91.57 -22.90
N GLN A 271 -70.30 90.53 -22.93
CA GLN A 271 -71.67 90.56 -23.46
C GLN A 271 -72.58 91.50 -22.64
N LEU A 272 -72.53 91.42 -21.30
CA LEU A 272 -73.28 92.32 -20.41
C LEU A 272 -72.88 93.79 -20.58
N LYS A 273 -71.59 94.08 -20.77
CA LYS A 273 -71.12 95.43 -21.10
C LYS A 273 -71.67 95.92 -22.45
N ALA A 274 -71.69 95.07 -23.48
CA ALA A 274 -72.26 95.41 -24.77
C ALA A 274 -73.77 95.67 -24.70
N ALA A 275 -74.49 94.87 -23.90
CA ALA A 275 -75.92 95.07 -23.63
C ALA A 275 -76.19 96.38 -22.86
N LEU A 276 -75.40 96.69 -21.83
CA LEU A 276 -75.47 97.96 -21.12
C LEU A 276 -75.25 99.14 -22.07
N HIS A 277 -74.20 99.10 -22.90
CA HIS A 277 -73.90 100.17 -23.84
C HIS A 277 -75.01 100.34 -24.90
N SER A 278 -75.60 99.24 -25.37
CA SER A 278 -76.79 99.27 -26.23
C SER A 278 -77.97 99.98 -25.54
N GLN A 279 -78.20 99.69 -24.25
CA GLN A 279 -79.25 100.34 -23.46
C GLN A 279 -78.95 101.82 -23.19
N GLU A 280 -77.70 102.19 -22.91
CA GLU A 280 -77.25 103.59 -22.79
C GLU A 280 -77.51 104.37 -24.08
N ASN A 281 -77.24 103.77 -25.25
CA ASN A 281 -77.52 104.37 -26.55
C ASN A 281 -79.03 104.61 -26.76
N VAL A 282 -79.89 103.66 -26.38
CA VAL A 282 -81.36 103.84 -26.42
C VAL A 282 -81.82 104.96 -25.46
N ILE A 283 -81.25 105.04 -24.26
CA ILE A 283 -81.55 106.12 -23.29
C ILE A 283 -81.06 107.48 -23.82
N HIS A 284 -79.88 107.53 -24.44
CA HIS A 284 -79.34 108.73 -25.06
C HIS A 284 -80.23 109.20 -26.21
N GLU A 285 -80.66 108.29 -27.09
CA GLU A 285 -81.59 108.62 -28.19
C GLU A 285 -82.96 109.08 -27.66
N ALA A 286 -83.50 108.46 -26.61
CA ALA A 286 -84.71 108.93 -25.94
C ALA A 286 -84.54 110.33 -25.30
N ASN A 287 -83.39 110.62 -24.71
CA ASN A 287 -83.06 111.96 -24.20
C ASN A 287 -82.92 112.99 -25.34
N MET A 288 -82.31 112.63 -26.47
CA MET A 288 -82.25 113.51 -27.65
C MET A 288 -83.65 113.82 -28.20
N GLN A 289 -84.59 112.85 -28.18
CA GLN A 289 -86.00 113.12 -28.52
C GLN A 289 -86.67 114.04 -27.48
N LYS A 290 -86.40 113.85 -26.18
CA LYS A 290 -86.88 114.73 -25.11
C LYS A 290 -86.36 116.16 -25.27
N GLU A 291 -85.06 116.35 -25.54
CA GLU A 291 -84.48 117.67 -25.80
C GLU A 291 -85.07 118.30 -27.07
N LYS A 292 -85.29 117.52 -28.12
CA LYS A 292 -85.96 117.98 -29.36
C LYS A 292 -87.41 118.40 -29.14
N LEU A 293 -88.09 117.84 -28.14
CA LEU A 293 -89.42 118.29 -27.67
C LEU A 293 -89.32 119.52 -26.75
N GLN A 294 -88.28 119.59 -25.91
CA GLN A 294 -88.07 120.70 -24.97
C GLN A 294 -87.58 121.98 -25.68
N ALA A 295 -86.80 121.85 -26.76
CA ALA A 295 -86.41 122.94 -27.66
C ALA A 295 -87.63 123.53 -28.41
N LYS A 296 -88.59 122.68 -28.82
CA LYS A 296 -89.89 123.13 -29.35
C LYS A 296 -90.76 123.88 -28.33
N LEU A 297 -90.43 123.79 -27.04
CA LEU A 297 -91.18 124.40 -25.94
C LEU A 297 -90.54 125.69 -25.39
N LYS A 298 -89.35 126.06 -25.88
CA LYS A 298 -88.60 127.28 -25.48
C LYS A 298 -88.31 128.26 -26.63
N ALA A 299 -88.96 128.10 -27.78
CA ALA A 299 -88.70 128.88 -28.99
C ALA A 299 -89.80 129.91 -29.34
N THR A 300 -90.46 130.48 -28.33
CA THR A 300 -91.30 131.69 -28.44
C THR A 300 -91.13 132.53 -27.18
N ASP A 301 -90.00 133.23 -27.03
CA ASP A 301 -90.02 134.68 -26.76
C ASP A 301 -88.64 135.36 -26.87
N THR A 302 -88.68 136.62 -27.36
CA THR A 302 -87.61 137.67 -27.33
C THR A 302 -86.32 137.53 -28.16
N GLN A 303 -85.87 138.69 -28.66
CA GLN A 303 -84.79 138.91 -29.64
C GLN A 303 -83.49 139.50 -29.04
N HIS A 304 -82.42 139.43 -29.86
CA HIS A 304 -81.38 140.45 -30.12
C HIS A 304 -79.98 140.42 -29.46
N THR A 305 -78.98 140.71 -30.33
CA THR A 305 -77.56 141.14 -30.12
C THR A 305 -76.57 140.11 -29.52
N VAL A 306 -75.55 139.60 -30.24
CA VAL A 306 -74.27 140.25 -30.71
C VAL A 306 -73.33 140.48 -29.51
N GLU A 307 -72.08 139.97 -29.41
CA GLU A 307 -70.96 139.94 -30.39
C GLU A 307 -69.87 138.85 -30.11
N ALA A 308 -68.90 138.72 -31.03
CA ALA A 308 -67.56 138.03 -31.06
C ALA A 308 -66.99 137.29 -29.80
N ILE A 309 -66.19 136.21 -29.93
CA ILE A 309 -64.78 136.22 -30.42
C ILE A 309 -64.27 134.81 -30.85
N ARG A 310 -63.71 134.74 -32.08
CA ARG A 310 -62.50 134.01 -32.57
C ARG A 310 -62.36 132.46 -32.49
N SER A 311 -62.02 131.92 -33.66
CA SER A 311 -61.51 130.59 -34.08
C SER A 311 -60.06 130.32 -33.60
N PRO A 312 -59.30 129.27 -34.04
CA PRO A 312 -59.54 128.13 -34.96
C PRO A 312 -59.32 126.74 -34.27
N GLU A 313 -59.16 125.55 -34.88
CA GLU A 313 -58.52 125.11 -36.13
C GLU A 313 -58.94 123.65 -36.46
N GLU A 314 -59.11 123.35 -37.76
CA GLU A 314 -58.63 122.18 -38.55
C GLU A 314 -58.43 120.80 -37.88
N SER A 315 -58.74 119.63 -38.48
CA SER A 315 -58.95 119.20 -39.88
C SER A 315 -59.87 117.94 -39.90
N GLN A 316 -60.75 117.65 -40.88
CA GLN A 316 -60.46 117.14 -42.25
C GLN A 316 -59.48 115.93 -42.25
N THR A 317 -59.68 114.79 -42.92
CA THR A 317 -60.65 114.28 -43.94
C THR A 317 -60.51 112.72 -44.04
N GLU A 318 -61.28 111.87 -44.77
CA GLU A 318 -62.43 112.03 -45.69
C GLU A 318 -63.37 110.77 -45.76
N ARG A 319 -64.63 110.99 -46.13
CA ARG A 319 -65.43 110.31 -47.20
C ARG A 319 -65.56 108.76 -47.34
N ARG A 320 -66.73 108.29 -46.91
CA ARG A 320 -67.83 107.54 -47.63
C ARG A 320 -67.58 106.23 -48.42
N TYR A 321 -68.55 105.32 -48.23
CA TYR A 321 -69.32 104.54 -49.24
C TYR A 321 -69.15 105.01 -50.72
N SER A 322 -69.11 104.16 -51.76
CA SER A 322 -70.05 103.08 -52.07
C SER A 322 -69.62 102.21 -53.27
N SER A 323 -70.16 100.99 -53.34
CA SER A 323 -70.34 100.08 -54.50
C SER A 323 -70.25 100.64 -55.94
N ARG A 324 -69.62 99.87 -56.86
CA ARG A 324 -70.25 99.12 -58.00
C ARG A 324 -69.29 98.95 -59.22
N GLU A 325 -69.51 97.88 -59.98
CA GLU A 325 -69.09 97.52 -61.38
C GLU A 325 -68.51 98.67 -62.24
N GLN A 326 -67.55 98.48 -63.16
CA GLN A 326 -67.57 97.52 -64.29
C GLN A 326 -66.20 97.49 -65.04
N ASP A 327 -65.99 96.53 -65.96
CA ASP A 327 -64.81 96.42 -66.84
C ASP A 327 -64.58 97.64 -67.75
N LEU A 328 -63.30 97.91 -68.13
CA LEU A 328 -62.79 97.63 -69.49
C LEU A 328 -61.32 98.06 -69.70
N ASP A 329 -60.64 97.28 -70.57
CA ASP A 329 -59.42 97.57 -71.35
C ASP A 329 -58.16 98.14 -70.67
N HIS A 330 -57.17 97.25 -70.51
CA HIS A 330 -55.79 97.59 -70.90
C HIS A 330 -55.14 96.40 -71.64
N VAL A 331 -54.90 96.58 -72.95
CA VAL A 331 -54.10 95.69 -73.80
C VAL A 331 -52.60 95.87 -73.50
N LEU A 332 -51.73 94.95 -73.97
CA LEU A 332 -50.28 94.77 -73.70
C LEU A 332 -50.02 93.86 -72.47
N SER A 333 -49.38 92.69 -72.55
CA SER A 333 -48.69 92.00 -73.67
C SER A 333 -48.74 90.46 -73.52
N PRO A 334 -49.05 89.65 -74.56
CA PRO A 334 -49.04 88.19 -74.46
C PRO A 334 -47.65 87.51 -74.41
N LEU A 335 -46.57 88.26 -74.61
CA LEU A 335 -45.20 87.71 -74.75
C LEU A 335 -44.45 87.57 -73.41
N ASP A 336 -44.65 88.50 -72.46
CA ASP A 336 -43.95 88.44 -71.17
C ASP A 336 -44.52 87.35 -70.26
N LEU A 337 -45.82 87.04 -70.38
CA LEU A 337 -46.45 85.94 -69.64
C LEU A 337 -46.00 84.56 -70.13
N THR A 338 -45.69 84.44 -71.43
CA THR A 338 -45.17 83.20 -72.01
C THR A 338 -43.70 83.03 -71.65
N HIS A 339 -42.87 84.06 -71.79
CA HIS A 339 -41.45 84.04 -71.40
C HIS A 339 -41.25 83.71 -69.91
N THR A 340 -42.02 84.34 -69.01
CA THR A 340 -41.94 84.04 -67.57
C THR A 340 -42.44 82.63 -67.22
N SER A 341 -43.42 82.08 -67.96
CA SER A 341 -43.84 80.69 -67.80
C SER A 341 -42.80 79.68 -68.31
N GLU A 342 -42.08 80.03 -69.38
CA GLU A 342 -41.00 79.23 -69.97
C GLU A 342 -39.76 79.21 -69.05
N GLU A 343 -39.37 80.37 -68.49
CA GLU A 343 -38.33 80.47 -67.46
C GLU A 343 -38.66 79.65 -66.20
N LEU A 344 -39.91 79.70 -65.73
CA LEU A 344 -40.36 78.88 -64.59
C LEU A 344 -40.34 77.38 -64.91
N LEU A 345 -40.72 76.97 -66.12
CA LEU A 345 -40.61 75.57 -66.56
C LEU A 345 -39.15 75.13 -66.68
N GLN A 346 -38.26 75.98 -67.21
CA GLN A 346 -36.83 75.70 -67.31
C GLN A 346 -36.16 75.57 -65.92
N ALA A 347 -36.56 76.42 -64.97
CA ALA A 347 -36.15 76.34 -63.57
C ALA A 347 -36.68 75.07 -62.88
N GLU A 348 -37.91 74.67 -63.17
CA GLU A 348 -38.50 73.44 -62.64
C GLU A 348 -37.84 72.18 -63.24
N VAL A 349 -37.54 72.17 -64.53
CA VAL A 349 -36.77 71.08 -65.18
C VAL A 349 -35.38 70.95 -64.56
N THR A 350 -34.62 72.03 -64.44
CA THR A 350 -33.27 71.98 -63.82
C THR A 350 -33.31 71.60 -62.34
N ARG A 351 -34.36 71.99 -61.60
CA ARG A 351 -34.61 71.53 -60.22
C ARG A 351 -34.93 70.03 -60.17
N LEU A 352 -35.75 69.52 -61.09
CA LEU A 352 -36.08 68.10 -61.19
C LEU A 352 -34.90 67.25 -61.67
N GLU A 353 -34.07 67.73 -62.58
CA GLU A 353 -32.81 67.11 -63.00
C GLU A 353 -31.82 67.02 -61.82
N SER A 354 -31.66 68.11 -61.06
CA SER A 354 -30.84 68.14 -59.84
C SER A 354 -31.37 67.18 -58.77
N SER A 355 -32.70 67.07 -58.63
CA SER A 355 -33.36 66.12 -57.73
C SER A 355 -33.27 64.67 -58.21
N LEU A 356 -33.22 64.44 -59.52
CA LEU A 356 -33.05 63.11 -60.11
C LEU A 356 -31.62 62.64 -59.97
N GLU A 357 -30.63 63.53 -60.16
CA GLU A 357 -29.22 63.19 -59.96
C GLU A 357 -28.93 62.96 -58.46
N SER A 358 -29.53 63.72 -57.54
CA SER A 358 -29.38 63.42 -56.10
C SER A 358 -29.97 62.06 -55.73
N VAL A 359 -31.17 61.71 -56.21
CA VAL A 359 -31.77 60.37 -56.04
C VAL A 359 -30.96 59.27 -56.74
N SER A 360 -30.34 59.56 -57.88
CA SER A 360 -29.41 58.67 -58.59
C SER A 360 -28.15 58.41 -57.76
N THR A 361 -27.57 59.44 -57.11
CA THR A 361 -26.40 59.28 -56.22
C THR A 361 -26.73 58.49 -54.95
N THR A 362 -27.87 58.75 -54.30
CA THR A 362 -28.26 57.99 -53.11
C THR A 362 -28.62 56.54 -53.44
N CYS A 363 -29.23 56.28 -54.60
CA CYS A 363 -29.48 54.92 -55.08
C CYS A 363 -28.18 54.14 -55.34
N LYS A 364 -27.14 54.80 -55.91
CA LYS A 364 -25.79 54.22 -56.07
C LYS A 364 -25.14 53.93 -54.71
N GLN A 365 -25.21 54.86 -53.76
CA GLN A 365 -24.68 54.69 -52.39
C GLN A 365 -25.35 53.50 -51.68
N LEU A 366 -26.68 53.44 -51.64
CA LEU A 366 -27.42 52.33 -51.04
C LEU A 366 -27.13 50.98 -51.72
N SER A 367 -26.92 50.98 -53.04
CA SER A 367 -26.52 49.77 -53.77
C SER A 367 -25.11 49.28 -53.39
N GLN A 368 -24.20 50.22 -53.10
CA GLN A 368 -22.85 49.89 -52.62
C GLN A 368 -22.87 49.42 -51.17
N GLU A 369 -23.58 50.12 -50.27
CA GLU A 369 -23.76 49.68 -48.88
C GLU A 369 -24.38 48.27 -48.80
N LEU A 370 -25.36 47.96 -49.65
CA LEU A 370 -25.96 46.63 -49.75
C LEU A 370 -24.94 45.56 -50.18
N MET A 371 -24.04 45.89 -51.12
CA MET A 371 -22.96 45.00 -51.55
C MET A 371 -21.94 44.76 -50.42
N GLU A 372 -21.56 45.81 -49.71
CA GLU A 372 -20.64 45.73 -48.57
C GLU A 372 -21.23 44.89 -47.44
N LYS A 373 -22.52 45.08 -47.11
CA LYS A 373 -23.25 44.25 -46.13
C LYS A 373 -23.39 42.80 -46.56
N TYR A 374 -23.53 42.52 -47.87
CA TYR A 374 -23.56 41.16 -48.40
C TYR A 374 -22.21 40.43 -48.20
N GLU A 375 -21.09 41.09 -48.50
CA GLU A 375 -19.75 40.50 -48.28
C GLU A 375 -19.36 40.43 -46.79
N GLU A 376 -19.85 41.33 -45.93
CA GLU A 376 -19.76 41.17 -44.47
C GLU A 376 -20.52 39.94 -43.97
N LEU A 377 -21.78 39.76 -44.40
CA LEU A 377 -22.61 38.61 -44.01
C LEU A 377 -21.95 37.28 -44.39
N LYS A 378 -21.39 37.20 -45.60
CA LYS A 378 -20.67 36.03 -46.12
C LYS A 378 -19.41 35.69 -45.32
N LYS A 379 -18.69 36.69 -44.80
CA LYS A 379 -17.55 36.49 -43.86
C LYS A 379 -18.03 35.95 -42.51
N VAL A 380 -19.13 36.49 -41.97
CA VAL A 380 -19.75 36.02 -40.72
C VAL A 380 -20.27 34.59 -40.87
N GLU A 381 -20.78 34.21 -42.04
CA GLU A 381 -21.21 32.84 -42.35
C GLU A 381 -20.02 31.86 -42.41
N ALA A 382 -18.89 32.28 -43.02
CA ALA A 382 -17.66 31.49 -43.01
C ALA A 382 -17.16 31.21 -41.58
N HIS A 383 -17.05 32.23 -40.73
CA HIS A 383 -16.65 32.06 -39.33
C HIS A 383 -17.65 31.21 -38.52
N ASN A 384 -18.96 31.32 -38.79
CA ASN A 384 -19.95 30.42 -38.18
C ASN A 384 -19.74 28.94 -38.56
N ASN A 385 -19.29 28.67 -39.78
CA ASN A 385 -18.96 27.31 -40.22
C ASN A 385 -17.68 26.80 -39.54
N GLU A 386 -16.66 27.65 -39.38
CA GLU A 386 -15.44 27.34 -38.62
C GLU A 386 -15.78 27.00 -37.15
N TYR A 387 -16.54 27.85 -36.46
CA TYR A 387 -17.00 27.57 -35.09
C TYR A 387 -17.85 26.28 -35.01
N ARG A 388 -18.71 25.99 -36.00
CA ARG A 388 -19.44 24.71 -36.05
C ARG A 388 -18.52 23.51 -36.19
N THR A 389 -17.41 23.61 -36.92
CA THR A 389 -16.43 22.53 -37.03
C THR A 389 -15.63 22.34 -35.74
N GLU A 390 -15.19 23.42 -35.09
CA GLU A 390 -14.46 23.30 -33.82
C GLU A 390 -15.38 22.80 -32.68
N ILE A 391 -16.64 23.24 -32.61
CA ILE A 391 -17.64 22.69 -31.68
C ILE A 391 -17.87 21.18 -31.89
N LYS A 392 -17.81 20.67 -33.13
CA LYS A 392 -17.88 19.22 -33.39
C LYS A 392 -16.62 18.51 -32.88
N LYS A 393 -15.44 19.03 -33.20
CA LYS A 393 -14.14 18.49 -32.78
C LYS A 393 -14.01 18.43 -31.25
N LEU A 394 -14.37 19.50 -30.54
CA LEU A 394 -14.37 19.54 -29.08
C LEU A 394 -15.35 18.52 -28.47
N LYS A 395 -16.55 18.34 -29.05
CA LYS A 395 -17.51 17.31 -28.60
C LYS A 395 -16.97 15.89 -28.78
N GLU A 396 -16.28 15.64 -29.89
CA GLU A 396 -15.69 14.32 -30.18
C GLU A 396 -14.50 14.03 -29.27
N GLN A 397 -13.66 15.04 -28.97
CA GLN A 397 -12.59 14.95 -27.98
C GLN A 397 -13.12 14.66 -26.57
N ILE A 398 -14.20 15.34 -26.13
CA ILE A 398 -14.86 15.07 -24.85
C ILE A 398 -15.39 13.63 -24.80
N LEU A 399 -16.05 13.17 -25.86
CA LEU A 399 -16.57 11.80 -25.94
C LEU A 399 -15.44 10.76 -25.87
N GLN A 400 -14.32 11.00 -26.56
CA GLN A 400 -13.15 10.12 -26.55
C GLN A 400 -12.47 10.10 -25.18
N ALA A 401 -12.37 11.25 -24.51
CA ALA A 401 -11.84 11.35 -23.15
C ALA A 401 -12.72 10.59 -22.14
N ASP A 402 -14.05 10.70 -22.24
CA ASP A 402 -15.00 10.00 -21.37
C ASP A 402 -15.00 8.47 -21.60
N GLN A 403 -14.83 8.03 -22.86
CA GLN A 403 -14.59 6.62 -23.18
C GLN A 403 -13.26 6.09 -22.62
N SER A 404 -12.19 6.88 -22.70
CA SER A 404 -10.89 6.50 -22.12
C SER A 404 -10.95 6.45 -20.59
N TYR A 405 -11.61 7.43 -19.96
CA TYR A 405 -11.80 7.49 -18.52
C TYR A 405 -12.65 6.33 -17.99
N SER A 406 -13.79 6.04 -18.63
CA SER A 406 -14.66 4.91 -18.25
C SER A 406 -13.97 3.55 -18.45
N SER A 407 -13.16 3.38 -19.49
CA SER A 407 -12.31 2.20 -19.66
C SER A 407 -11.29 2.04 -18.54
N ALA A 408 -10.60 3.12 -18.16
CA ALA A 408 -9.65 3.11 -17.04
C ALA A 408 -10.35 2.81 -15.69
N LEU A 409 -11.52 3.40 -15.47
CA LEU A 409 -12.34 3.19 -14.26
C LEU A 409 -12.76 1.72 -14.11
N GLU A 410 -13.25 1.10 -15.19
CA GLU A 410 -13.64 -0.32 -15.15
C GLU A 410 -12.40 -1.22 -14.97
N GLY A 411 -11.25 -0.85 -15.52
CA GLY A 411 -9.96 -1.50 -15.24
C GLY A 411 -9.58 -1.45 -13.75
N MET A 412 -9.69 -0.28 -13.11
CA MET A 412 -9.45 -0.14 -11.66
C MET A 412 -10.45 -0.95 -10.83
N LYS A 413 -11.73 -0.98 -11.22
CA LYS A 413 -12.80 -1.74 -10.55
C LYS A 413 -12.60 -3.25 -10.66
N MET A 414 -12.12 -3.73 -11.81
CA MET A 414 -11.69 -5.12 -12.00
C MET A 414 -10.49 -5.47 -11.10
N GLU A 415 -9.48 -4.59 -11.02
CA GLU A 415 -8.31 -4.80 -10.17
C GLU A 415 -8.66 -4.79 -8.67
N ILE A 416 -9.52 -3.87 -8.21
CA ILE A 416 -10.04 -3.85 -6.83
C ILE A 416 -10.78 -5.16 -6.52
N SER A 417 -11.58 -5.66 -7.45
CA SER A 417 -12.32 -6.93 -7.30
C SER A 417 -11.36 -8.12 -7.22
N ARG A 418 -10.32 -8.15 -8.06
CA ARG A 418 -9.26 -9.16 -8.08
C ARG A 418 -8.45 -9.18 -6.77
N LEU A 419 -8.03 -8.00 -6.28
CA LEU A 419 -7.31 -7.85 -5.02
C LEU A 419 -8.17 -8.22 -3.81
N THR A 420 -9.47 -7.89 -3.83
CA THR A 420 -10.43 -8.29 -2.79
C THR A 420 -10.58 -9.82 -2.74
N GLN A 421 -10.66 -10.48 -3.90
CA GLN A 421 -10.71 -11.94 -3.97
C GLN A 421 -9.41 -12.59 -3.48
N GLU A 422 -8.24 -12.07 -3.86
CA GLU A 422 -6.96 -12.56 -3.33
C GLU A 422 -6.86 -12.40 -1.81
N LEU A 423 -7.30 -11.26 -1.26
CA LEU A 423 -7.27 -11.01 0.18
C LEU A 423 -8.13 -12.04 0.92
N HIS A 424 -9.37 -12.27 0.47
CA HIS A 424 -10.24 -13.29 1.04
C HIS A 424 -9.63 -14.70 0.97
N GLN A 425 -8.96 -15.03 -0.14
CA GLN A 425 -8.27 -16.31 -0.30
C GLN A 425 -7.06 -16.43 0.65
N ARG A 426 -6.32 -15.34 0.90
CA ARG A 426 -5.25 -15.28 1.91
C ARG A 426 -5.82 -15.50 3.31
N ASP A 427 -6.93 -14.86 3.67
CA ASP A 427 -7.58 -15.02 4.98
C ASP A 427 -8.03 -16.46 5.23
N ILE A 428 -8.66 -17.11 4.24
CA ILE A 428 -9.03 -18.53 4.29
C ILE A 428 -7.78 -19.40 4.51
N THR A 429 -6.69 -19.10 3.80
CA THR A 429 -5.43 -19.85 3.89
C THR A 429 -4.78 -19.68 5.27
N ILE A 430 -4.78 -18.46 5.82
CA ILE A 430 -4.26 -18.15 7.16
C ILE A 430 -5.10 -18.85 8.25
N ALA A 431 -6.43 -18.80 8.15
CA ALA A 431 -7.32 -19.49 9.09
C ALA A 431 -7.12 -21.01 9.08
N SER A 432 -6.95 -21.59 7.88
CA SER A 432 -6.68 -23.02 7.70
C SER A 432 -5.31 -23.43 8.26
N ALA A 433 -4.26 -22.65 7.97
CA ALA A 433 -2.92 -22.87 8.48
C ALA A 433 -2.84 -22.72 10.00
N LYS A 434 -3.53 -21.72 10.57
CA LYS A 434 -3.63 -21.50 12.02
C LYS A 434 -4.30 -22.68 12.74
N THR A 435 -5.39 -23.21 12.16
CA THR A 435 -6.08 -24.40 12.69
C THR A 435 -5.18 -25.63 12.64
N SER A 436 -4.51 -25.87 11.51
CA SER A 436 -3.54 -26.96 11.34
C SER A 436 -2.36 -26.84 12.32
N SER A 437 -1.84 -25.64 12.54
CA SER A 437 -0.77 -25.36 13.51
C SER A 437 -1.21 -25.67 14.94
N PHE A 438 -2.43 -25.27 15.33
CA PHE A 438 -2.99 -25.57 16.65
C PHE A 438 -3.17 -27.09 16.87
N ASP A 439 -3.64 -27.82 15.86
CA ASP A 439 -3.76 -29.28 15.92
C ASP A 439 -2.41 -30.01 15.97
N MET A 440 -1.36 -29.45 15.36
CA MET A 440 0.01 -29.96 15.49
C MET A 440 0.60 -29.67 16.87
N GLU A 441 0.40 -28.46 17.41
CA GLU A 441 0.83 -28.09 18.77
C GLU A 441 0.18 -29.00 19.82
N LYS A 442 -1.13 -29.25 19.70
CA LYS A 442 -1.86 -30.18 20.57
C LYS A 442 -1.33 -31.61 20.50
N ARG A 443 -0.99 -32.10 19.29
CA ARG A 443 -0.35 -33.41 19.09
C ARG A 443 1.04 -33.47 19.71
N LEU A 444 1.86 -32.43 19.54
CA LEU A 444 3.20 -32.35 20.11
C LEU A 444 3.17 -32.33 21.64
N LYS A 445 2.27 -31.55 22.25
CA LYS A 445 2.02 -31.56 23.70
C LYS A 445 1.63 -32.96 24.22
N ALA A 446 0.79 -33.69 23.48
CA ALA A 446 0.38 -35.05 23.87
C ALA A 446 1.52 -36.08 23.78
N GLU A 447 2.35 -36.05 22.72
CA GLU A 447 3.54 -36.91 22.64
C GLU A 447 4.61 -36.52 23.68
N MET A 448 4.76 -35.23 24.00
CA MET A 448 5.70 -34.77 25.04
C MET A 448 5.29 -35.30 26.42
N GLN A 449 4.02 -35.20 26.81
CA GLN A 449 3.50 -35.80 28.06
C GLN A 449 3.64 -37.34 28.09
N LYS A 450 3.55 -37.99 26.93
CA LYS A 450 3.74 -39.44 26.79
C LYS A 450 5.20 -39.86 26.88
N ALA A 451 6.13 -39.04 26.37
CA ALA A 451 7.56 -39.21 26.55
C ALA A 451 7.99 -38.99 28.01
N GLU A 452 7.43 -37.98 28.66
CA GLU A 452 7.64 -37.69 30.10
C GLU A 452 7.19 -38.86 30.98
N LYS A 453 5.98 -39.39 30.77
CA LYS A 453 5.50 -40.60 31.48
C LYS A 453 6.45 -41.78 31.33
N LYS A 454 6.92 -42.06 30.10
CA LYS A 454 7.91 -43.11 29.84
C LYS A 454 9.26 -42.84 30.53
N ALA A 455 9.69 -41.58 30.63
CA ALA A 455 10.92 -41.23 31.33
C ALA A 455 10.81 -41.50 32.84
N VAL A 456 9.65 -41.24 33.44
CA VAL A 456 9.35 -41.63 34.83
C VAL A 456 9.33 -43.15 34.98
N GLU A 457 8.60 -43.89 34.13
CA GLU A 457 8.58 -45.36 34.14
C GLU A 457 10.00 -45.96 34.01
N HIS A 458 10.84 -45.40 33.13
CA HIS A 458 12.24 -45.83 32.99
C HIS A 458 13.09 -45.53 34.23
N LYS A 459 12.84 -44.41 34.92
CA LYS A 459 13.51 -44.10 36.19
C LYS A 459 13.11 -45.09 37.28
N ASP A 460 11.82 -45.37 37.44
CA ASP A 460 11.32 -46.33 38.45
C ASP A 460 11.92 -47.73 38.22
N ILE A 461 12.10 -48.15 36.97
CA ILE A 461 12.77 -49.41 36.61
C ILE A 461 14.27 -49.38 36.97
N LEU A 462 14.97 -48.24 36.78
CA LEU A 462 16.37 -48.09 37.16
C LEU A 462 16.55 -48.13 38.69
N ASP A 463 15.70 -47.43 39.44
CA ASP A 463 15.74 -47.39 40.91
C ASP A 463 15.45 -48.80 41.50
N GLN A 464 14.54 -49.57 40.89
CA GLN A 464 14.32 -50.99 41.20
C GLN A 464 15.53 -51.87 40.86
N LEU A 465 16.16 -51.67 39.69
CA LEU A 465 17.36 -52.41 39.28
C LEU A 465 18.53 -52.16 40.23
N GLU A 466 18.73 -50.92 40.68
CA GLU A 466 19.78 -50.57 41.64
C GLU A 466 19.51 -51.20 43.02
N SER A 467 18.26 -51.18 43.47
CA SER A 467 17.84 -51.88 44.69
C SER A 467 18.14 -53.39 44.63
N LEU A 468 17.80 -54.06 43.52
CA LEU A 468 18.09 -55.48 43.30
C LEU A 468 19.59 -55.78 43.15
N LYS A 469 20.40 -54.86 42.61
CA LYS A 469 21.87 -54.99 42.58
C LYS A 469 22.45 -54.90 44.00
N LEU A 470 21.95 -53.99 44.82
CA LEU A 470 22.38 -53.81 46.20
C LEU A 470 22.01 -55.03 47.06
N GLU A 471 20.82 -55.60 46.85
CA GLU A 471 20.43 -56.87 47.48
C GLU A 471 21.29 -58.05 47.01
N ASN A 472 21.51 -58.22 45.70
CA ASN A 472 22.43 -59.26 45.19
C ASN A 472 23.85 -59.12 45.76
N ARG A 473 24.34 -57.88 45.93
CA ARG A 473 25.62 -57.62 46.59
C ARG A 473 25.60 -58.08 48.06
N ARG A 474 24.58 -57.72 48.83
CA ARG A 474 24.43 -58.19 50.23
C ARG A 474 24.33 -59.71 50.34
N LEU A 475 23.60 -60.35 49.43
CA LEU A 475 23.50 -61.81 49.37
C LEU A 475 24.85 -62.44 49.01
N SER A 476 25.60 -61.87 48.05
CA SER A 476 26.95 -62.33 47.71
C SER A 476 27.92 -62.16 48.89
N GLU A 477 27.87 -61.04 49.60
CA GLU A 477 28.65 -60.79 50.83
C GLU A 477 28.26 -61.73 51.98
N MET A 478 27.01 -62.21 52.03
CA MET A 478 26.56 -63.22 52.99
C MET A 478 27.04 -64.62 52.60
N VAL A 479 26.99 -64.97 51.31
CA VAL A 479 27.50 -66.25 50.79
C VAL A 479 29.00 -66.36 51.04
N THR A 480 29.80 -65.34 50.73
CA THR A 480 31.26 -65.39 50.98
C THR A 480 31.59 -65.51 52.46
N LYS A 481 30.83 -64.88 53.36
CA LYS A 481 30.97 -65.07 54.81
C LYS A 481 30.65 -66.51 55.25
N LEU A 482 29.62 -67.14 54.68
CA LEU A 482 29.28 -68.53 54.97
C LEU A 482 30.32 -69.51 54.38
N GLU A 483 30.87 -69.21 53.20
CA GLU A 483 31.95 -69.99 52.59
C GLU A 483 33.25 -69.91 53.40
N LEU A 484 33.62 -68.72 53.87
CA LEU A 484 34.76 -68.53 54.79
C LEU A 484 34.54 -69.28 56.12
N GLY A 485 33.37 -69.13 56.75
CA GLY A 485 33.06 -69.86 57.98
C GLY A 485 33.00 -71.38 57.80
N LEU A 486 32.61 -71.87 56.62
CA LEU A 486 32.68 -73.30 56.28
C LEU A 486 34.12 -73.77 56.07
N HIS A 487 35.00 -72.93 55.52
CA HIS A 487 36.42 -73.25 55.38
C HIS A 487 37.11 -73.30 56.74
N GLU A 488 36.90 -72.28 57.57
CA GLU A 488 37.44 -72.17 58.92
C GLU A 488 36.96 -73.34 59.81
N ALA A 489 35.65 -73.68 59.77
CA ALA A 489 35.13 -74.85 60.49
C ALA A 489 35.67 -76.19 59.96
N LYS A 490 35.96 -76.32 58.66
CA LYS A 490 36.60 -77.52 58.09
C LYS A 490 38.06 -77.62 58.49
N GLU A 491 38.80 -76.51 58.50
CA GLU A 491 40.21 -76.47 58.89
C GLU A 491 40.37 -76.79 60.38
N ILE A 492 39.54 -76.19 61.25
CA ILE A 492 39.48 -76.55 62.68
C ILE A 492 39.13 -78.03 62.85
N SER A 493 38.05 -78.51 62.22
CA SER A 493 37.62 -79.92 62.34
C SER A 493 38.61 -80.93 61.75
N ILE A 494 39.53 -80.53 60.87
CA ILE A 494 40.61 -81.39 60.35
C ILE A 494 41.84 -81.31 61.27
N ALA A 495 42.21 -80.11 61.74
CA ALA A 495 43.31 -79.90 62.67
C ALA A 495 43.07 -80.65 64.00
N ASP A 496 41.90 -80.46 64.61
CA ASP A 496 41.51 -81.16 65.84
C ASP A 496 41.60 -82.69 65.68
N LEU A 497 41.16 -83.21 64.52
CA LEU A 497 41.12 -84.65 64.25
C LEU A 497 42.52 -85.22 63.95
N GLN A 498 43.39 -84.43 63.32
CA GLN A 498 44.82 -84.74 63.15
C GLN A 498 45.56 -84.72 64.49
N GLU A 499 45.31 -83.73 65.35
CA GLU A 499 45.93 -83.63 66.68
C GLU A 499 45.52 -84.80 67.58
N ASN A 500 44.22 -85.14 67.64
CA ASN A 500 43.73 -86.35 68.32
C ASN A 500 44.34 -87.65 67.75
N TYR A 501 44.55 -87.74 66.43
CA TYR A 501 45.23 -88.89 65.82
C TYR A 501 46.71 -88.96 66.21
N ILE A 502 47.40 -87.83 66.27
CA ILE A 502 48.81 -87.74 66.70
C ILE A 502 48.95 -88.07 68.19
N GLU A 503 48.07 -87.59 69.06
CA GLU A 503 48.06 -87.94 70.48
C GLU A 503 47.84 -89.43 70.70
N THR A 504 46.85 -90.03 70.04
CA THR A 504 46.59 -91.47 70.16
C THR A 504 47.73 -92.32 69.59
N LEU A 505 48.35 -91.89 68.49
CA LEU A 505 49.56 -92.52 67.94
C LEU A 505 50.74 -92.44 68.92
N ASN A 506 51.00 -91.26 69.51
CA ASN A 506 52.06 -91.07 70.50
C ASN A 506 51.83 -91.92 71.75
N LYS A 507 50.58 -92.06 72.19
CA LYS A 507 50.20 -92.93 73.31
C LYS A 507 50.53 -94.40 73.01
N LEU A 508 50.10 -94.89 71.84
CA LEU A 508 50.46 -96.23 71.31
C LEU A 508 51.98 -96.44 71.18
N VAL A 509 52.73 -95.43 70.73
CA VAL A 509 54.21 -95.49 70.66
C VAL A 509 54.82 -95.60 72.05
N SER A 510 54.32 -94.82 73.02
CA SER A 510 54.80 -94.88 74.41
C SER A 510 54.48 -96.22 75.09
N GLU A 511 53.30 -96.79 74.82
CA GLU A 511 52.92 -98.14 75.26
C GLU A 511 53.80 -99.21 74.59
N ASN A 512 54.10 -99.09 73.29
CA ASN A 512 55.00 -100.02 72.59
C ASN A 512 56.43 -99.94 73.15
N GLN A 513 56.94 -98.73 73.45
CA GLN A 513 58.23 -98.55 74.12
C GLN A 513 58.24 -99.08 75.56
N GLN A 514 57.12 -99.00 76.29
CA GLN A 514 56.97 -99.63 77.61
C GLN A 514 56.99 -101.15 77.48
N LEU A 515 56.19 -101.72 76.58
CA LEU A 515 56.17 -103.16 76.30
C LEU A 515 57.55 -103.67 75.85
N GLN A 516 58.30 -102.93 75.05
CA GLN A 516 59.68 -103.29 74.68
C GLN A 516 60.63 -103.28 75.88
N ARG A 517 60.48 -102.32 76.81
CA ARG A 517 61.25 -102.30 78.07
C ARG A 517 60.88 -103.48 78.96
N ASP A 518 59.59 -103.81 79.08
CA ASP A 518 59.11 -104.95 79.86
C ASP A 518 59.51 -106.30 79.23
N LEU A 519 59.58 -106.38 77.90
CA LEU A 519 60.08 -107.55 77.16
C LEU A 519 61.60 -107.70 77.34
N MET A 520 62.37 -106.61 77.37
CA MET A 520 63.79 -106.63 77.71
C MET A 520 64.03 -107.02 79.18
N ASP A 521 63.21 -106.50 80.10
CA ASP A 521 63.32 -106.80 81.54
C ASP A 521 62.94 -108.27 81.84
N THR A 522 61.84 -108.77 81.26
CA THR A 522 61.48 -110.20 81.32
C THR A 522 62.50 -111.09 80.61
N LYS A 523 63.11 -110.65 79.50
CA LYS A 523 64.22 -111.37 78.87
C LYS A 523 65.44 -111.43 79.79
N SER A 524 65.80 -110.36 80.51
CA SER A 524 66.90 -110.37 81.48
C SER A 524 66.59 -111.30 82.67
N LYS A 525 65.36 -111.28 83.19
CA LYS A 525 64.88 -112.18 84.26
C LYS A 525 64.84 -113.64 83.81
N LEU A 526 64.50 -113.90 82.55
CA LEU A 526 64.55 -115.22 81.93
C LEU A 526 66.00 -115.67 81.72
N GLU A 527 66.92 -114.78 81.33
CA GLU A 527 68.34 -115.08 81.15
C GLU A 527 69.01 -115.42 82.49
N ILE A 528 68.71 -114.66 83.56
CA ILE A 528 69.11 -114.97 84.94
C ILE A 528 68.52 -116.32 85.39
N SER A 529 67.24 -116.59 85.11
CA SER A 529 66.61 -117.88 85.43
C SER A 529 67.22 -119.03 84.63
N THR A 530 67.58 -118.81 83.37
CA THR A 530 68.22 -119.80 82.49
C THR A 530 69.67 -120.06 82.89
N GLN A 531 70.35 -119.07 83.47
CA GLN A 531 71.71 -119.21 84.01
C GLN A 531 71.70 -119.91 85.39
N MET A 532 70.67 -119.68 86.21
CA MET A 532 70.44 -120.43 87.46
C MET A 532 70.03 -121.89 87.21
N CYS A 533 69.22 -122.15 86.17
CA CYS A 533 68.75 -123.51 85.84
C CYS A 533 69.84 -124.41 85.22
N LYS A 534 70.96 -123.85 84.74
CA LYS A 534 72.11 -124.61 84.18
C LYS A 534 73.01 -125.29 85.22
N LYS A 535 72.74 -125.14 86.52
CA LYS A 535 73.58 -125.67 87.61
C LYS A 535 73.04 -126.94 88.29
N ASN A 536 71.88 -127.44 87.86
CA ASN A 536 71.33 -128.73 88.28
C ASN A 536 70.99 -129.56 87.02
N HIS A 537 71.10 -130.89 87.16
CA HIS A 537 71.07 -131.87 86.07
C HIS A 537 69.87 -131.71 85.10
N ASP A 538 70.04 -131.70 83.77
CA ASP A 538 70.54 -132.74 82.84
C ASP A 538 69.39 -133.65 82.32
N VAL A 539 69.60 -134.34 81.19
CA VAL A 539 68.80 -135.46 80.64
C VAL A 539 67.51 -135.16 79.80
N LEU A 540 67.73 -135.21 78.47
CA LEU A 540 66.95 -135.94 77.41
C LEU A 540 65.66 -135.39 76.70
N LEU A 541 65.77 -135.40 75.34
CA LEU A 541 64.78 -135.79 74.29
C LEU A 541 63.49 -134.95 74.09
N LYS A 542 63.25 -134.21 72.98
CA LYS A 542 62.92 -134.61 71.58
C LYS A 542 61.87 -135.75 71.43
N PRO A 543 61.03 -135.81 70.36
CA PRO A 543 60.62 -134.79 69.35
C PRO A 543 59.11 -134.88 68.90
N THR A 544 58.74 -134.14 67.82
CA THR A 544 57.83 -134.53 66.69
C THR A 544 56.41 -133.92 66.52
N HIS A 545 56.26 -133.25 65.36
CA HIS A 545 55.11 -132.83 64.53
C HIS A 545 53.61 -133.13 64.83
N SER A 546 52.78 -132.12 64.53
CA SER A 546 51.57 -132.18 63.67
C SER A 546 51.39 -130.81 62.98
N ARG A 547 51.30 -130.67 61.64
CA ARG A 547 50.26 -131.02 60.64
C ARG A 547 49.15 -129.94 60.53
N ALA A 548 49.03 -129.34 59.33
CA ALA A 548 48.00 -128.35 58.95
C ALA A 548 46.58 -128.96 58.89
N PRO A 549 45.52 -128.12 58.82
CA PRO A 549 44.98 -127.81 57.47
C PRO A 549 44.38 -126.40 57.28
N GLU A 550 44.04 -126.08 56.03
CA GLU A 550 43.18 -124.96 55.61
C GLU A 550 41.72 -125.13 56.06
N PHE A 551 40.97 -124.03 56.16
CA PHE A 551 39.49 -124.04 56.03
C PHE A 551 38.99 -122.79 55.27
N LYS A 552 37.88 -122.95 54.53
CA LYS A 552 37.26 -121.94 53.64
C LYS A 552 35.82 -121.61 54.06
N LYS A 553 35.32 -120.47 53.56
CA LYS A 553 33.90 -120.02 53.54
C LYS A 553 33.32 -119.62 54.91
N THR A 554 32.33 -118.71 55.00
CA THR A 554 31.09 -118.64 54.18
C THR A 554 30.51 -117.22 54.05
N GLU A 555 29.79 -116.96 52.96
CA GLU A 555 28.94 -115.77 52.74
C GLU A 555 27.61 -115.87 53.50
N PHE A 556 26.94 -114.74 53.80
CA PHE A 556 25.48 -114.67 53.61
C PHE A 556 24.97 -113.23 53.42
N ASN A 557 23.78 -113.13 52.82
CA ASN A 557 23.17 -111.91 52.29
C ASN A 557 22.06 -111.32 53.17
N LEU A 558 21.88 -109.99 53.03
CA LEU A 558 20.61 -109.23 53.01
C LEU A 558 19.72 -109.05 54.28
N LEU A 559 19.25 -107.80 54.39
CA LEU A 559 17.95 -107.32 54.94
C LEU A 559 17.66 -107.43 56.45
N SER A 560 17.62 -106.28 57.16
CA SER A 560 16.34 -105.62 57.56
C SER A 560 16.52 -104.41 58.50
N ARG A 561 15.56 -103.46 58.46
CA ARG A 561 15.31 -102.42 59.49
C ARG A 561 14.69 -103.06 60.75
N PRO A 562 14.79 -102.40 61.93
CA PRO A 562 13.64 -101.64 62.46
C PRO A 562 14.05 -100.24 62.96
N SER A 563 13.30 -99.14 62.86
CA SER A 563 11.87 -98.87 63.16
C SER A 563 11.55 -98.78 64.67
N HIS A 564 11.40 -97.54 65.18
CA HIS A 564 10.36 -97.00 66.09
C HIS A 564 10.89 -95.64 66.65
N GLY A 565 10.08 -94.60 66.93
CA GLY A 565 8.68 -94.38 66.60
C GLY A 565 7.99 -93.38 67.55
N GLN A 566 7.44 -92.28 66.99
CA GLN A 566 6.43 -91.39 67.59
C GLN A 566 6.91 -90.47 68.76
N HIS A 567 6.33 -89.29 69.04
CA HIS A 567 5.03 -88.71 68.62
C HIS A 567 5.03 -87.16 68.58
N ARG A 568 4.25 -86.57 67.64
CA ARG A 568 3.43 -85.31 67.67
C ARG A 568 3.91 -84.06 68.48
N ARG A 569 3.66 -82.80 68.07
CA ARG A 569 2.51 -82.25 67.30
C ARG A 569 2.79 -80.83 66.76
N GLY A 570 2.17 -80.47 65.63
CA GLY A 570 1.95 -79.08 65.18
C GLY A 570 3.16 -78.41 64.48
N GLY A 571 2.99 -77.65 63.40
CA GLY A 571 1.76 -77.34 62.66
C GLY A 571 1.95 -76.09 61.80
N GLY A 572 2.46 -76.26 60.57
CA GLY A 572 2.84 -75.15 59.69
C GLY A 572 2.71 -75.52 58.22
N LYS A 573 1.48 -75.71 57.75
CA LYS A 573 1.16 -75.65 56.31
C LYS A 573 0.64 -74.25 56.05
N THR A 574 1.30 -73.48 55.18
CA THR A 574 0.80 -72.17 54.75
C THR A 574 -0.42 -72.38 53.87
N GLU A 575 -1.61 -72.25 54.45
CA GLU A 575 -2.86 -72.30 53.72
C GLU A 575 -3.02 -71.04 52.87
N LEU A 576 -3.11 -71.25 51.56
CA LEU A 576 -3.54 -70.27 50.58
C LEU A 576 -5.03 -69.96 50.79
N TYR A 577 -5.34 -68.99 51.64
CA TYR A 577 -6.69 -68.41 51.71
C TYR A 577 -6.77 -67.07 50.97
N LYS A 578 -7.64 -67.06 49.97
CA LYS A 578 -8.10 -65.85 49.28
C LYS A 578 -9.05 -65.06 50.18
N THR A 579 -8.93 -63.75 50.17
CA THR A 579 -10.08 -62.83 50.30
C THR A 579 -9.85 -61.71 49.30
N GLY A 580 -10.80 -61.44 48.39
CA GLY A 580 -10.63 -60.45 47.32
C GLY A 580 -11.21 -60.85 45.95
N LEU A 581 -12.53 -61.13 45.92
CA LEU A 581 -13.31 -61.40 44.71
C LEU A 581 -14.39 -60.31 44.54
N SER A 582 -14.66 -59.70 43.39
CA SER A 582 -14.08 -59.88 42.03
C SER A 582 -13.70 -58.49 41.43
N SER A 583 -13.90 -58.05 40.18
CA SER A 583 -14.76 -58.44 39.03
C SER A 583 -14.07 -58.25 37.66
N SER A 584 -13.90 -59.36 36.95
CA SER A 584 -13.92 -59.55 35.47
C SER A 584 -13.20 -60.88 35.22
N PRO A 585 -13.85 -61.92 34.64
CA PRO A 585 -14.44 -61.83 33.30
C PRO A 585 -15.79 -62.55 33.11
N ARG A 586 -16.45 -62.30 31.96
CA ARG A 586 -17.16 -63.26 31.06
C ARG A 586 -18.27 -62.56 30.26
N GLY A 587 -18.25 -62.63 28.92
CA GLY A 587 -19.36 -62.11 28.10
C GLY A 587 -19.21 -62.11 26.58
N ARG A 588 -19.30 -63.29 25.95
CA ARG A 588 -19.76 -63.53 24.55
C ARG A 588 -19.19 -62.67 23.39
N ALA A 589 -18.45 -63.34 22.51
CA ALA A 589 -18.93 -63.46 21.12
C ALA A 589 -20.06 -64.51 21.10
N PRO A 590 -21.10 -64.36 20.26
CA PRO A 590 -21.04 -64.97 18.92
C PRO A 590 -21.82 -64.20 17.83
N GLY A 591 -21.68 -64.65 16.57
CA GLY A 591 -22.72 -64.44 15.54
C GLY A 591 -22.26 -63.73 14.27
N SER A 592 -21.89 -64.52 13.26
CA SER A 592 -21.96 -64.11 11.85
C SER A 592 -23.36 -64.41 11.32
N VAL A 593 -24.05 -63.42 10.74
CA VAL A 593 -24.93 -63.62 9.57
C VAL A 593 -25.01 -62.32 8.75
N GLU A 594 -24.88 -62.46 7.43
CA GLU A 594 -25.29 -61.52 6.35
C GLU A 594 -26.85 -61.42 6.25
N PRO A 595 -27.54 -60.71 5.30
CA PRO A 595 -27.13 -60.38 3.91
C PRO A 595 -27.65 -59.04 3.26
N VAL A 596 -27.31 -58.86 1.96
CA VAL A 596 -27.94 -57.99 0.91
C VAL A 596 -27.70 -56.46 1.02
N LEU A 597 -26.83 -55.80 0.23
CA LEU A 597 -26.73 -55.58 -1.24
C LEU A 597 -27.64 -54.49 -1.86
N ARG A 598 -27.02 -53.38 -2.30
CA ARG A 598 -27.07 -52.77 -3.66
C ARG A 598 -25.85 -51.81 -3.76
N VAL A 599 -24.83 -52.04 -4.61
CA VAL A 599 -24.81 -51.84 -6.08
C VAL A 599 -25.03 -50.34 -6.38
N LEU A 600 -24.04 -49.55 -6.85
CA LEU A 600 -23.26 -49.70 -8.10
C LEU A 600 -21.77 -49.24 -7.99
N SER A 601 -20.91 -49.82 -8.84
CA SER A 601 -19.75 -49.16 -9.48
C SER A 601 -20.10 -48.92 -10.97
N PRO A 602 -19.42 -48.05 -11.76
CA PRO A 602 -18.04 -48.26 -12.25
C PRO A 602 -17.24 -46.91 -12.34
N LEU A 603 -16.09 -46.71 -13.02
CA LEU A 603 -15.28 -47.47 -14.00
C LEU A 603 -13.78 -47.05 -13.92
N SER A 604 -12.89 -47.86 -14.53
CA SER A 604 -11.44 -47.63 -14.72
C SER A 604 -11.12 -46.83 -16.02
N VAL A 605 -9.87 -46.36 -16.21
CA VAL A 605 -8.98 -46.66 -17.39
C VAL A 605 -7.90 -45.57 -17.72
N HIS A 606 -6.66 -46.03 -18.02
CA HIS A 606 -5.47 -45.34 -18.61
C HIS A 606 -4.84 -44.16 -17.83
N ILE A 607 -3.51 -43.95 -17.79
CA ILE A 607 -2.49 -43.78 -18.87
C ILE A 607 -1.21 -44.60 -18.52
N SER A 608 -0.83 -45.59 -19.33
CA SER A 608 0.27 -45.57 -20.33
C SER A 608 1.67 -45.18 -19.83
N SER A 609 2.63 -46.12 -19.97
CA SER A 609 4.07 -45.89 -19.76
C SER A 609 4.83 -46.00 -21.08
N CYS A 610 5.72 -45.04 -21.37
CA CYS A 610 6.76 -45.20 -22.36
C CYS A 610 8.11 -44.78 -21.76
N SER A 611 9.02 -45.75 -21.60
CA SER A 611 10.44 -45.49 -21.35
C SER A 611 11.15 -45.23 -22.68
N SER A 612 12.13 -44.33 -22.68
CA SER A 612 13.19 -44.30 -23.71
C SER A 612 14.50 -43.82 -23.09
N SER A 613 15.34 -44.78 -22.70
CA SER A 613 16.74 -44.55 -22.34
C SER A 613 17.62 -44.73 -23.58
N ILE A 614 18.30 -43.68 -24.03
CA ILE A 614 19.42 -43.79 -24.98
C ILE A 614 20.65 -43.10 -24.39
N SER A 615 21.77 -43.80 -24.50
CA SER A 615 23.07 -43.51 -23.90
C SER A 615 23.89 -42.48 -24.66
N LEU A 616 24.71 -41.70 -23.94
CA LEU A 616 25.93 -41.09 -24.45
C LEU A 616 27.16 -41.72 -23.78
N PRO A 617 28.22 -42.06 -24.53
CA PRO A 617 29.49 -42.48 -23.97
C PRO A 617 30.41 -41.29 -23.63
N SER A 618 31.16 -41.44 -22.55
CA SER A 618 32.28 -40.59 -22.13
C SER A 618 33.40 -40.53 -23.19
N ASN A 619 34.17 -39.43 -23.25
CA ASN A 619 35.61 -39.41 -22.89
C ASN A 619 36.36 -38.10 -23.23
N PHE A 620 37.46 -37.86 -22.48
CA PHE A 620 38.64 -36.99 -22.77
C PHE A 620 38.48 -35.45 -22.75
N LEU A 621 39.49 -34.63 -22.40
CA LEU A 621 40.54 -34.67 -21.34
C LEU A 621 41.34 -33.33 -21.37
N TYR A 622 41.77 -32.80 -20.21
CA TYR A 622 42.78 -31.73 -19.99
C TYR A 622 42.58 -30.37 -20.71
N LYS A 623 42.90 -29.21 -20.13
CA LYS A 623 44.25 -28.78 -19.71
C LYS A 623 44.21 -27.42 -19.00
N THR A 624 45.08 -27.22 -18.01
CA THR A 624 45.32 -25.94 -17.30
C THR A 624 46.44 -25.11 -17.95
N GLN A 625 46.36 -23.78 -17.85
CA GLN A 625 47.48 -22.82 -18.00
C GLN A 625 47.12 -21.45 -17.40
N SER A 626 48.12 -20.58 -17.18
CA SER A 626 48.08 -19.56 -16.10
C SER A 626 48.61 -18.17 -16.49
N LEU A 627 47.88 -17.08 -16.12
CA LEU A 627 48.33 -15.72 -15.69
C LEU A 627 49.31 -14.90 -16.61
N PRO A 628 49.68 -13.60 -16.35
CA PRO A 628 49.23 -12.57 -15.36
C PRO A 628 48.98 -11.11 -15.91
N SER A 629 48.73 -10.13 -15.01
CA SER A 629 49.05 -8.65 -15.09
C SER A 629 48.14 -7.72 -15.95
N LEU A 630 48.00 -6.39 -15.73
CA LEU A 630 48.48 -5.39 -14.72
C LEU A 630 47.54 -4.14 -14.65
N LEU A 631 47.81 -3.18 -13.75
CA LEU A 631 47.12 -1.88 -13.49
C LEU A 631 47.27 -0.87 -14.68
N ASP A 632 46.63 0.31 -14.82
CA ASP A 632 46.18 1.40 -13.89
C ASP A 632 45.13 2.34 -14.61
N PRO A 633 44.67 3.54 -14.12
CA PRO A 633 43.34 4.10 -14.47
C PRO A 633 43.33 5.55 -15.04
N ASN A 634 42.12 6.14 -15.10
CA ASN A 634 41.77 7.56 -15.30
C ASN A 634 41.99 8.19 -16.69
N GLU A 635 40.89 8.62 -17.32
CA GLU A 635 40.64 10.07 -17.52
C GLU A 635 39.16 10.32 -17.86
N ALA A 636 38.64 11.46 -17.42
CA ALA A 636 37.28 11.92 -17.72
C ALA A 636 37.34 13.18 -18.59
N ILE A 637 36.51 13.27 -19.62
CA ILE A 637 36.14 14.52 -20.30
C ILE A 637 34.68 14.38 -20.78
N PHE A 638 33.88 15.43 -20.55
CA PHE A 638 32.49 15.55 -21.00
C PHE A 638 32.39 15.71 -22.52
N SER A 639 31.26 15.29 -23.09
CA SER A 639 30.64 15.96 -24.25
C SER A 639 29.15 15.63 -24.33
N ASP A 640 28.30 16.64 -24.11
CA ASP A 640 26.91 16.63 -24.57
C ASP A 640 26.87 16.62 -26.10
N SER A 641 26.03 15.77 -26.69
CA SER A 641 25.47 15.99 -28.04
C SER A 641 24.24 15.12 -28.25
N ILE A 642 23.15 15.77 -28.66
CA ILE A 642 21.87 15.13 -29.01
C ILE A 642 22.00 14.56 -30.42
N SER A 643 21.70 13.27 -30.62
CA SER A 643 21.37 12.72 -31.93
C SER A 643 20.45 11.50 -31.82
N GLU A 644 19.26 11.60 -32.41
CA GLU A 644 18.43 10.45 -32.73
C GLU A 644 19.09 9.64 -33.85
N SER A 645 19.26 8.33 -33.66
CA SER A 645 19.26 7.38 -34.79
C SER A 645 18.85 5.99 -34.33
N ILE A 646 17.76 5.49 -34.91
CA ILE A 646 17.38 4.08 -34.86
C ILE A 646 18.45 3.27 -35.59
N ASN A 647 19.05 2.28 -34.93
CA ASN A 647 19.57 1.12 -35.64
C ASN A 647 19.58 -0.10 -34.72
N ASP A 648 18.87 -1.15 -35.13
CA ASP A 648 18.95 -2.47 -34.51
C ASP A 648 20.29 -3.12 -34.88
N GLN A 649 21.10 -3.46 -33.89
CA GLN A 649 22.27 -4.32 -34.10
C GLN A 649 22.41 -5.28 -32.92
N GLU A 650 21.99 -6.53 -33.14
CA GLU A 650 22.31 -7.65 -32.24
C GLU A 650 23.84 -7.81 -32.19
N GLU A 651 24.45 -7.56 -31.02
CA GLU A 651 25.85 -7.90 -30.80
C GLU A 651 26.00 -8.89 -29.64
N PHE A 652 26.43 -10.10 -29.98
CA PHE A 652 26.68 -11.21 -29.06
C PHE A 652 27.84 -10.88 -28.09
N MET A 653 27.52 -10.37 -26.91
CA MET A 653 28.50 -10.20 -25.83
C MET A 653 28.77 -11.54 -25.12
N SER A 654 29.90 -12.13 -25.48
CA SER A 654 30.43 -13.42 -25.03
C SER A 654 30.43 -13.60 -23.51
N SER A 655 29.88 -14.71 -23.05
CA SER A 655 29.90 -15.11 -21.63
C SER A 655 31.29 -15.55 -21.19
N CYS A 656 32.00 -14.71 -20.41
CA CYS A 656 33.14 -15.14 -19.59
C CYS A 656 32.81 -14.96 -18.10
N PRO A 657 33.07 -15.98 -17.25
CA PRO A 657 32.72 -15.91 -15.84
C PRO A 657 33.74 -15.07 -15.07
N PHE A 658 33.39 -13.80 -14.80
CA PHE A 658 34.12 -13.02 -13.81
C PHE A 658 33.86 -13.58 -12.40
N PRO A 659 34.88 -13.58 -11.50
CA PRO A 659 34.71 -14.07 -10.15
C PRO A 659 33.69 -13.21 -9.41
N VAL A 660 32.73 -13.85 -8.75
CA VAL A 660 31.68 -13.17 -7.97
C VAL A 660 32.36 -12.30 -6.91
N SER A 661 32.38 -11.00 -7.16
CA SER A 661 32.88 -10.03 -6.17
C SER A 661 31.99 -10.11 -4.93
N PRO A 662 32.55 -10.11 -3.71
CA PRO A 662 31.76 -10.26 -2.49
C PRO A 662 30.63 -9.21 -2.46
N LEU A 663 29.43 -9.59 -2.03
CA LEU A 663 28.23 -8.73 -1.99
C LEU A 663 28.48 -7.34 -1.38
N GLY A 664 29.43 -7.22 -0.44
CA GLY A 664 29.88 -5.94 0.10
C GLY A 664 30.39 -4.95 -0.96
N SER A 665 31.08 -5.40 -2.01
CA SER A 665 31.61 -4.56 -3.11
C SER A 665 30.52 -4.03 -4.06
N ILE A 666 29.35 -4.65 -4.08
CA ILE A 666 28.17 -4.14 -4.80
C ILE A 666 27.44 -3.13 -3.91
N ALA A 667 27.27 -3.45 -2.62
CA ALA A 667 26.66 -2.56 -1.64
C ALA A 667 27.46 -1.25 -1.45
N THR A 668 28.80 -1.29 -1.41
CA THR A 668 29.62 -0.07 -1.29
C THR A 668 29.52 0.81 -2.53
N ARG A 669 29.58 0.24 -3.73
CA ARG A 669 29.43 1.01 -4.98
C ARG A 669 28.04 1.65 -5.10
N PHE A 670 26.99 0.92 -4.74
CA PHE A 670 25.64 1.49 -4.71
C PHE A 670 25.52 2.64 -3.70
N LEU A 671 26.21 2.53 -2.54
CA LEU A 671 26.22 3.59 -1.53
C LEU A 671 26.99 4.84 -2.00
N GLU A 672 28.16 4.65 -2.64
CA GLU A 672 28.94 5.73 -3.26
C GLU A 672 28.17 6.42 -4.40
N GLU A 673 27.47 5.64 -5.24
CA GLU A 673 26.65 6.15 -6.35
C GLU A 673 25.42 6.91 -5.85
N GLU A 674 24.73 6.42 -4.81
CA GLU A 674 23.59 7.13 -4.20
C GLU A 674 24.05 8.35 -3.36
N GLU A 675 25.27 8.35 -2.80
CA GLU A 675 25.87 9.53 -2.15
C GLU A 675 26.24 10.62 -3.18
N LEU A 676 26.84 10.24 -4.31
CA LEU A 676 27.06 11.13 -5.46
C LEU A 676 25.76 11.71 -6.01
N ARG A 677 24.74 10.86 -6.17
CA ARG A 677 23.41 11.27 -6.62
C ARG A 677 22.72 12.19 -5.62
N SER A 678 22.90 11.95 -4.32
CA SER A 678 22.39 12.82 -3.26
C SER A 678 23.04 14.19 -3.29
N HIS A 679 24.37 14.26 -3.47
CA HIS A 679 25.09 15.53 -3.66
C HIS A 679 24.61 16.28 -4.90
N HIS A 680 24.46 15.61 -6.05
CA HIS A 680 23.98 16.25 -7.28
C HIS A 680 22.54 16.80 -7.15
N ILE A 681 21.66 16.08 -6.43
CA ILE A 681 20.31 16.58 -6.11
C ILE A 681 20.38 17.79 -5.18
N LEU A 682 21.28 17.79 -4.20
CA LEU A 682 21.49 18.91 -3.29
C LEU A 682 21.97 20.16 -4.04
N GLU A 683 22.99 20.03 -4.89
CA GLU A 683 23.51 21.13 -5.73
C GLU A 683 22.43 21.72 -6.65
N ARG A 684 21.57 20.87 -7.24
CA ARG A 684 20.44 21.34 -8.06
C ARG A 684 19.36 22.05 -7.24
N LEU A 685 19.11 21.61 -6.01
CA LEU A 685 18.17 22.29 -5.10
C LEU A 685 18.74 23.64 -4.65
N ASP A 686 20.01 23.71 -4.26
CA ASP A 686 20.66 24.95 -3.86
C ASP A 686 20.73 25.95 -5.02
N ALA A 687 21.07 25.51 -6.24
CA ALA A 687 21.01 26.34 -7.44
C ALA A 687 19.60 26.91 -7.70
N HIS A 688 18.56 26.09 -7.56
CA HIS A 688 17.17 26.53 -7.73
C HIS A 688 16.72 27.47 -6.59
N ILE A 689 17.20 27.27 -5.37
CA ILE A 689 16.95 28.18 -4.23
C ILE A 689 17.61 29.55 -4.47
N GLU A 690 18.84 29.60 -5.00
CA GLU A 690 19.50 30.86 -5.36
C GLU A 690 18.86 31.55 -6.57
N GLU A 691 18.37 30.80 -7.56
CA GLU A 691 17.54 31.33 -8.66
C GLU A 691 16.26 31.99 -8.10
N LEU A 692 15.53 31.28 -7.24
CA LEU A 692 14.29 31.78 -6.62
C LEU A 692 14.54 33.00 -5.73
N LYS A 693 15.65 33.03 -4.98
CA LYS A 693 16.08 34.23 -4.22
C LYS A 693 16.36 35.40 -5.13
N ARG A 694 17.09 35.19 -6.23
CA ARG A 694 17.43 36.23 -7.22
C ARG A 694 16.18 36.79 -7.89
N GLU A 695 15.22 35.93 -8.24
CA GLU A 695 13.96 36.33 -8.86
C GLU A 695 13.01 37.02 -7.88
N SER A 696 12.96 36.57 -6.62
CA SER A 696 12.29 37.27 -5.53
C SER A 696 12.89 38.65 -5.28
N GLU A 697 14.22 38.77 -5.19
CA GLU A 697 14.91 40.04 -5.02
C GLU A 697 14.68 40.99 -6.21
N LYS A 698 14.68 40.48 -7.44
CA LYS A 698 14.33 41.22 -8.66
C LYS A 698 12.88 41.74 -8.61
N THR A 699 11.95 40.90 -8.17
CA THR A 699 10.53 41.26 -8.01
C THR A 699 10.37 42.35 -6.94
N VAL A 700 11.00 42.18 -5.77
CA VAL A 700 11.01 43.20 -4.70
C VAL A 700 11.64 44.51 -5.20
N LYS A 701 12.73 44.47 -5.96
CA LYS A 701 13.35 45.66 -6.56
C LYS A 701 12.42 46.35 -7.56
N GLN A 702 11.69 45.61 -8.40
CA GLN A 702 10.68 46.18 -9.31
C GLN A 702 9.58 46.93 -8.54
N PHE A 703 8.99 46.31 -7.52
CA PHE A 703 7.95 46.98 -6.70
C PHE A 703 8.49 48.11 -5.81
N THR A 704 9.77 48.08 -5.45
CA THR A 704 10.41 49.16 -4.67
C THR A 704 10.81 50.36 -5.54
N ALA A 705 11.11 50.14 -6.83
CA ALA A 705 11.39 51.19 -7.80
C ALA A 705 10.13 51.83 -8.43
N LEU A 706 8.94 51.33 -8.08
CA LEU A 706 7.63 51.89 -8.43
C LEU A 706 7.07 52.85 -7.35
N LYS A 707 7.95 53.38 -6.50
CA LYS A 707 7.71 54.45 -5.52
C LYS A 707 8.74 55.57 -5.71
#